data_AF-A0A4Q0YG56-F1
#
_entry.id   AF-A0A4Q0YG56-F1
#
_cell.length_a   1.000
_cell.length_b   1.000
_cell.length_c   1.000
_cell.angle_alpha   90.00
_cell.angle_beta   90.00
_cell.angle_gamma   90.00
#
_symmetry.space_group_name_H-M   'P 1'
#
loop_
_entity.id
_entity.type
_entity.pdbx_description
1 polymer ?
#
loop_
_entity_poly.entity_id
_entity_poly.type
_entity_poly.pdbx_seq_one_letter_code
_entity_poly.pdbx_strand_id
1 'polypeptide(L)'
;MENGSGSATNAGINYQQRISATFLLTCLFKIKISLFLNDEKFNNRIIQTIQLEGIDKIDDLSMTLDNQEKIYCQIKRKVNLSESKDSDFYKTIDQFMQQYLNNNSNENYFLFTTSYSSSKITRELKKIMNSIRLNDFAFSRNPLNKSEQDTLKKYEKVVKRIYKTYTKYEMKEEQFILFSKKVFIDSFDIESNSSIEKSVFLLISMNSIVNPSLLWEMMISKCLSFASQRLIVNYENLFDIYKDYLKLSNESDTKEQLEYEKLFTPAFENLNIASGKEVLLCKSSQILIEKLGLDKDIDYFIIELYRFDEECNKKVSFRNNQCILSDNETTLELLFRASSNKRIESFMLENQEIFFNSSIIILPAKDIDYVEHSSCVRLYTDKLVEKYKSKKELFKCLECGKAISEDKAIIVEIDEFGRSNDIGIIHKRCLRPTIRVLGWIESELFKDYDISSSFDWQLWIKKVIKGQGLFNNQIFQNTNKNMKILWNSSVDYTQQYNYCIKEYLEDDSVNYVLRRGQVERFSKKDSEIGTLKLNNLLLEKEKEKDYLCVTNKERVFGTYNELKNLIDFDDKLIRIKGYESTKVTQQIINEYKTIDNYYAPLIYMTIGENQDIFSIDNMIVLLNNPLEIDKYIENWKFNNIYLEKEFELIIISDDKDFDNFMHKSFDNNLKVIINPQFNHDGILSNFIEVKRLEDIEKNYS
;
A
#
# COMPACT_ATOMS: atom_id res chain seq x y z
N MET A 1 -36.97 25.60 -8.56
CA MET A 1 -35.63 26.02 -8.14
C MET A 1 -35.50 25.66 -6.67
N GLU A 2 -35.09 24.42 -6.38
CA GLU A 2 -34.75 23.88 -5.05
C GLU A 2 -34.29 22.45 -5.34
N ASN A 3 -33.02 22.11 -5.06
CA ASN A 3 -32.41 20.76 -4.97
C ASN A 3 -30.88 20.76 -5.21
N GLY A 4 -30.27 21.86 -5.65
CA GLY A 4 -28.81 21.93 -5.88
C GLY A 4 -27.97 22.13 -4.60
N SER A 5 -28.47 22.88 -3.62
CA SER A 5 -27.72 23.22 -2.39
C SER A 5 -27.64 22.05 -1.38
N GLY A 6 -28.71 21.25 -1.25
CA GLY A 6 -28.74 20.09 -0.34
C GLY A 6 -27.78 18.97 -0.76
N SER A 7 -27.71 18.64 -2.05
CA SER A 7 -26.82 17.59 -2.57
C SER A 7 -25.34 17.97 -2.42
N ALA A 8 -24.96 19.21 -2.72
CA ALA A 8 -23.59 19.70 -2.57
C ALA A 8 -23.14 19.72 -1.09
N THR A 9 -24.05 20.09 -0.18
CA THR A 9 -23.79 20.12 1.27
C THR A 9 -23.60 18.70 1.81
N ASN A 10 -24.45 17.76 1.41
CA ASN A 10 -24.34 16.34 1.80
C ASN A 10 -23.05 15.69 1.27
N ALA A 11 -22.64 16.01 0.04
CA ALA A 11 -21.38 15.52 -0.52
C ALA A 11 -20.16 16.10 0.22
N GLY A 12 -20.20 17.38 0.61
CA GLY A 12 -19.16 18.02 1.41
C GLY A 12 -19.00 17.39 2.79
N ILE A 13 -20.12 17.16 3.48
CA ILE A 13 -20.13 16.48 4.79
C ILE A 13 -19.60 15.06 4.63
N ASN A 14 -20.07 14.29 3.66
CA ASN A 14 -19.61 12.91 3.45
C ASN A 14 -18.08 12.84 3.26
N TYR A 15 -17.51 13.74 2.47
CA TYR A 15 -16.06 13.84 2.27
C TYR A 15 -15.30 14.15 3.57
N GLN A 16 -15.79 15.11 4.37
CA GLN A 16 -15.22 15.43 5.68
C GLN A 16 -15.21 14.19 6.60
N GLN A 17 -16.32 13.46 6.64
CA GLN A 17 -16.42 12.27 7.49
C GLN A 17 -15.50 11.13 7.02
N ARG A 18 -15.29 10.95 5.71
CA ARG A 18 -14.35 9.95 5.18
C ARG A 18 -12.90 10.25 5.55
N ILE A 19 -12.49 11.53 5.48
CA ILE A 19 -11.15 11.94 5.94
C ILE A 19 -11.01 11.67 7.45
N SER A 20 -11.99 12.13 8.24
CA SER A 20 -11.99 11.92 9.69
C SER A 20 -11.95 10.44 10.06
N ALA A 21 -12.72 9.59 9.37
CA ALA A 21 -12.74 8.15 9.57
C ALA A 21 -11.38 7.50 9.25
N THR A 22 -10.68 7.99 8.22
CA THR A 22 -9.33 7.52 7.90
C THR A 22 -8.35 7.78 9.03
N PHE A 23 -8.40 8.97 9.63
CA PHE A 23 -7.54 9.31 10.76
C PHE A 23 -7.97 8.62 12.06
N LEU A 24 -9.28 8.42 12.29
CA LEU A 24 -9.77 7.56 13.39
C LEU A 24 -9.22 6.14 13.27
N LEU A 25 -9.25 5.57 12.07
CA LEU A 25 -8.69 4.25 11.79
C LEU A 25 -7.17 4.23 12.01
N THR A 26 -6.49 5.28 11.56
CA THR A 26 -5.04 5.45 11.79
C THR A 26 -4.73 5.51 13.30
N CYS A 27 -5.57 6.14 14.11
CA CYS A 27 -5.44 6.16 15.57
C CYS A 27 -5.76 4.81 16.19
N LEU A 28 -6.86 4.15 15.79
CA LEU A 28 -7.28 2.85 16.29
C LEU A 28 -6.23 1.77 16.05
N PHE A 29 -5.65 1.72 14.84
CA PHE A 29 -4.63 0.75 14.48
C PHE A 29 -3.20 1.25 14.78
N LYS A 30 -3.07 2.41 15.43
CA LYS A 30 -1.80 3.07 15.75
C LYS A 30 -0.82 3.14 14.56
N ILE A 31 -1.35 3.41 13.38
CA ILE A 31 -0.60 3.54 12.12
C ILE A 31 0.13 4.88 12.11
N LYS A 32 1.35 4.89 11.55
CA LYS A 32 2.12 6.13 11.33
C LYS A 32 1.37 7.06 10.38
N ILE A 33 1.15 8.31 10.79
CA ILE A 33 0.40 9.30 10.02
C ILE A 33 1.05 9.62 8.66
N SER A 34 2.35 9.40 8.53
CA SER A 34 3.11 9.53 7.28
C SER A 34 2.66 8.59 6.15
N LEU A 35 1.82 7.59 6.45
CA LEU A 35 1.14 6.79 5.42
C LEU A 35 0.27 7.69 4.52
N PHE A 36 -0.41 8.65 5.15
CA PHE A 36 -1.41 9.52 4.53
C PHE A 36 -0.90 10.95 4.35
N LEU A 37 0.06 11.40 5.16
CA LEU A 37 0.66 12.73 5.06
C LEU A 37 2.05 12.67 4.44
N ASN A 38 2.23 13.34 3.32
CA ASN A 38 3.47 13.33 2.56
C ASN A 38 4.39 14.50 2.94
N ASP A 39 4.80 14.60 4.22
CA ASP A 39 5.80 15.55 4.69
C ASP A 39 6.72 14.92 5.73
N GLU A 40 8.04 15.10 5.54
CA GLU A 40 9.07 14.48 6.37
C GLU A 40 8.94 14.83 7.86
N LYS A 41 8.36 15.99 8.17
CA LYS A 41 8.10 16.44 9.53
C LYS A 41 7.25 15.45 10.33
N PHE A 42 6.34 14.75 9.67
CA PHE A 42 5.40 13.83 10.31
C PHE A 42 5.83 12.36 10.17
N ASN A 43 7.04 12.10 9.68
CA ASN A 43 7.60 10.75 9.64
C ASN A 43 7.66 10.14 11.04
N ASN A 44 7.27 8.86 11.14
CA ASN A 44 7.27 8.10 12.39
C ASN A 44 6.38 8.65 13.52
N ARG A 45 5.41 9.51 13.21
CA ARG A 45 4.43 10.01 14.19
C ARG A 45 3.16 9.19 14.19
N ILE A 46 2.56 8.99 15.36
CA ILE A 46 1.24 8.37 15.53
C ILE A 46 0.27 9.35 16.20
N ILE A 47 -1.03 9.12 16.00
CA ILE A 47 -2.09 9.95 16.57
C ILE A 47 -2.45 9.43 17.96
N GLN A 48 -2.39 10.30 18.98
CA GLN A 48 -2.84 10.00 20.34
C GLN A 48 -4.31 10.30 20.56
N THR A 49 -4.76 11.46 20.08
CA THR A 49 -6.15 11.91 20.23
C THR A 49 -6.64 12.57 18.97
N ILE A 50 -7.95 12.43 18.73
CA ILE A 50 -8.69 13.03 17.62
C ILE A 50 -9.87 13.79 18.21
N GLN A 51 -10.08 15.00 17.72
CA GLN A 51 -11.25 15.80 18.05
C GLN A 51 -11.98 16.18 16.76
N LEU A 52 -13.31 16.09 16.79
CA LEU A 52 -14.18 16.48 15.69
C LEU A 52 -15.14 17.56 16.17
N GLU A 53 -15.33 18.60 15.35
CA GLU A 53 -16.15 19.80 15.67
C GLU A 53 -15.74 20.46 17.00
N GLY A 54 -14.45 20.75 17.15
CA GLY A 54 -13.86 21.26 18.40
C GLY A 54 -14.32 22.66 18.83
N ILE A 55 -13.89 23.08 20.03
CA ILE A 55 -14.09 24.47 20.54
C ILE A 55 -13.06 25.42 19.91
N ASP A 56 -11.99 24.87 19.35
CA ASP A 56 -10.95 25.59 18.63
C ASP A 56 -11.49 26.26 17.36
N LYS A 57 -10.70 27.18 16.79
CA LYS A 57 -11.14 27.97 15.63
C LYS A 57 -11.22 27.17 14.34
N ILE A 58 -10.43 26.10 14.29
CA ILE A 58 -10.50 25.06 13.27
C ILE A 58 -11.17 23.86 13.95
N ASP A 59 -12.38 23.59 13.52
CA ASP A 59 -13.30 22.68 14.19
C ASP A 59 -13.44 21.34 13.45
N ASP A 60 -13.34 21.31 12.12
CA ASP A 60 -13.62 20.10 11.31
C ASP A 60 -12.90 18.83 11.84
N LEU A 61 -11.59 18.93 12.11
CA LEU A 61 -10.77 17.85 12.68
C LEU A 61 -9.51 18.43 13.34
N SER A 62 -9.18 17.97 14.54
CA SER A 62 -7.85 18.18 15.13
C SER A 62 -7.26 16.88 15.66
N MET A 63 -5.93 16.77 15.60
CA MET A 63 -5.17 15.59 16.00
C MET A 63 -4.03 16.00 16.90
N THR A 64 -3.85 15.30 18.02
CA THR A 64 -2.63 15.42 18.84
C THR A 64 -1.75 14.21 18.60
N LEU A 65 -0.49 14.45 18.26
CA LEU A 65 0.50 13.42 17.99
C LEU A 65 1.22 12.99 19.27
N ASP A 66 1.98 11.90 19.19
CA ASP A 66 2.79 11.34 20.27
C ASP A 66 3.80 12.33 20.90
N ASN A 67 4.34 13.24 20.09
CA ASN A 67 5.24 14.32 20.53
C ASN A 67 4.50 15.57 21.04
N GLN A 68 3.19 15.49 21.32
CA GLN A 68 2.34 16.61 21.72
C GLN A 68 2.16 17.70 20.64
N GLU A 69 2.63 17.47 19.41
CA GLU A 69 2.36 18.36 18.30
C GLU A 69 0.90 18.24 17.87
N LYS A 70 0.26 19.39 17.61
CA LYS A 70 -1.12 19.45 17.17
C LYS A 70 -1.22 19.72 15.68
N ILE A 71 -2.09 18.98 15.03
CA ILE A 71 -2.49 19.20 13.65
C ILE A 71 -3.96 19.62 13.66
N TYR A 72 -4.24 20.79 13.11
CA TYR A 72 -5.59 21.28 12.88
C TYR A 72 -5.91 21.18 11.40
N CYS A 73 -7.05 20.60 11.07
CA CYS A 73 -7.42 20.28 9.70
C CYS A 73 -8.72 20.99 9.35
N GLN A 74 -8.67 21.88 8.36
CA GLN A 74 -9.87 22.32 7.66
C GLN A 74 -10.07 21.43 6.44
N ILE A 75 -11.26 20.86 6.30
CA ILE A 75 -11.60 19.91 5.26
C ILE A 75 -12.63 20.56 4.33
N LYS A 76 -12.22 20.81 3.08
CA LYS A 76 -13.10 21.35 2.04
C LYS A 76 -13.01 20.49 0.80
N ARG A 77 -14.11 19.81 0.44
CA ARG A 77 -14.16 18.98 -0.77
C ARG A 77 -13.69 19.74 -2.01
N LYS A 78 -14.12 20.99 -2.18
CA LYS A 78 -13.70 21.88 -3.27
C LYS A 78 -13.41 23.29 -2.74
N VAL A 79 -12.34 23.92 -3.19
CA VAL A 79 -11.94 25.27 -2.79
C VAL A 79 -11.26 26.01 -3.96
N ASN A 80 -11.55 27.30 -4.07
CA ASN A 80 -10.96 28.20 -5.05
C ASN A 80 -10.23 29.35 -4.36
N LEU A 81 -9.08 29.75 -4.89
CA LEU A 81 -8.36 30.92 -4.40
C LEU A 81 -9.19 32.20 -4.63
N SER A 82 -9.53 32.91 -3.54
CA SER A 82 -10.40 34.09 -3.59
C SER A 82 -10.08 35.08 -2.47
N GLU A 83 -10.19 36.38 -2.78
CA GLU A 83 -10.04 37.45 -1.78
C GLU A 83 -11.37 37.83 -1.08
N SER A 84 -12.49 37.27 -1.55
CA SER A 84 -13.81 37.57 -0.98
C SER A 84 -13.95 36.99 0.42
N LYS A 85 -14.44 37.79 1.36
CA LYS A 85 -14.68 37.38 2.76
C LYS A 85 -15.65 36.20 2.87
N ASP A 86 -16.56 36.07 1.90
CA ASP A 86 -17.57 35.02 1.90
C ASP A 86 -17.05 33.68 1.33
N SER A 87 -15.88 33.69 0.69
CA SER A 87 -15.30 32.49 0.08
C SER A 87 -14.72 31.52 1.10
N ASP A 88 -14.82 30.22 0.82
CA ASP A 88 -14.30 29.15 1.69
C ASP A 88 -12.80 29.28 1.94
N PHE A 89 -12.04 29.74 0.95
CA PHE A 89 -10.62 30.00 1.09
C PHE A 89 -10.34 31.09 2.13
N TYR A 90 -11.02 32.24 2.02
CA TYR A 90 -10.82 33.34 2.97
C TYR A 90 -11.18 32.89 4.39
N LYS A 91 -12.32 32.21 4.56
CA LYS A 91 -12.78 31.68 5.86
C LYS A 91 -11.79 30.68 6.45
N THR A 92 -11.22 29.79 5.63
CA THR A 92 -10.19 28.84 6.06
C THR A 92 -8.95 29.57 6.60
N ILE A 93 -8.42 30.54 5.85
CA ILE A 93 -7.25 31.31 6.28
C ILE A 93 -7.57 32.16 7.51
N ASP A 94 -8.80 32.65 7.64
CA ASP A 94 -9.27 33.39 8.82
C ASP A 94 -9.25 32.50 10.06
N GLN A 95 -9.78 31.28 9.97
CA GLN A 95 -9.72 30.28 11.05
C GLN A 95 -8.27 29.93 11.41
N PHE A 96 -7.40 29.71 10.42
CA PHE A 96 -5.98 29.43 10.64
C PHE A 96 -5.28 30.58 11.37
N MET A 97 -5.55 31.82 10.97
CA MET A 97 -4.96 32.99 11.61
C MET A 97 -5.48 33.20 13.03
N GLN A 98 -6.78 33.00 13.26
CA GLN A 98 -7.36 33.08 14.60
C GLN A 98 -6.71 32.05 15.54
N GLN A 99 -6.53 30.80 15.07
CA GLN A 99 -5.84 29.76 15.84
C GLN A 99 -4.38 30.15 16.12
N TYR A 100 -3.66 30.58 15.09
CA TYR A 100 -2.26 31.01 15.20
C TYR A 100 -2.05 32.14 16.21
N LEU A 101 -2.94 33.14 16.24
CA LEU A 101 -2.85 34.27 17.16
C LEU A 101 -3.18 33.90 18.62
N ASN A 102 -3.96 32.83 18.85
CA ASN A 102 -4.30 32.34 20.18
C ASN A 102 -3.18 31.49 20.83
N ASN A 103 -2.14 31.18 20.07
CA ASN A 103 -0.80 30.73 20.46
C ASN A 103 -0.66 29.33 21.12
N ASN A 104 -0.06 28.42 20.35
CA ASN A 104 0.88 27.37 20.79
C ASN A 104 2.00 27.25 19.73
N SER A 105 3.26 27.07 20.14
CA SER A 105 4.39 26.99 19.21
C SER A 105 4.35 25.72 18.34
N ASN A 106 3.74 24.63 18.83
CA ASN A 106 3.72 23.29 18.25
C ASN A 106 2.42 22.94 17.50
N GLU A 107 1.93 23.86 16.67
CA GLU A 107 0.73 23.66 15.86
C GLU A 107 1.01 23.76 14.36
N ASN A 108 0.31 22.95 13.57
CA ASN A 108 0.26 23.01 12.12
C ASN A 108 -1.18 23.04 11.63
N TYR A 109 -1.40 23.70 10.50
CA TYR A 109 -2.72 23.92 9.92
C TYR A 109 -2.77 23.26 8.54
N PHE A 110 -3.68 22.31 8.35
CA PHE A 110 -3.84 21.56 7.10
C PHE A 110 -5.15 21.95 6.44
N LEU A 111 -5.09 22.32 5.17
CA LEU A 111 -6.24 22.35 4.29
C LEU A 111 -6.28 21.05 3.49
N PHE A 112 -7.18 20.14 3.86
CA PHE A 112 -7.49 18.96 3.05
C PHE A 112 -8.53 19.29 2.01
N THR A 113 -8.24 18.91 0.78
CA THR A 113 -9.15 19.12 -0.34
C THR A 113 -9.02 18.01 -1.37
N THR A 114 -9.91 17.93 -2.33
CA THR A 114 -9.77 16.97 -3.45
C THR A 114 -8.92 17.58 -4.55
N SER A 115 -8.46 16.75 -5.48
CA SER A 115 -7.92 17.19 -6.76
C SER A 115 -8.89 18.04 -7.59
N TYR A 116 -10.19 18.09 -7.24
CA TYR A 116 -11.21 18.93 -7.89
C TYR A 116 -11.13 20.42 -7.52
N SER A 117 -10.31 20.79 -6.55
CA SER A 117 -10.04 22.19 -6.19
C SER A 117 -9.20 22.90 -7.24
N SER A 118 -9.23 24.24 -7.26
CA SER A 118 -8.47 25.00 -8.25
C SER A 118 -6.97 24.68 -8.18
N SER A 119 -6.31 24.61 -9.33
CA SER A 119 -4.86 24.43 -9.44
C SER A 119 -4.08 25.50 -8.67
N LYS A 120 -4.64 26.70 -8.53
CA LYS A 120 -4.09 27.77 -7.70
C LYS A 120 -3.95 27.37 -6.23
N ILE A 121 -4.84 26.50 -5.71
CA ILE A 121 -4.76 25.96 -4.35
C ILE A 121 -3.91 24.70 -4.31
N THR A 122 -4.32 23.66 -5.05
CA THR A 122 -3.75 22.30 -4.94
C THR A 122 -2.31 22.22 -5.41
N ARG A 123 -1.89 23.14 -6.28
CA ARG A 123 -0.57 23.14 -6.91
C ARG A 123 0.23 24.40 -6.60
N GLU A 124 -0.23 25.57 -7.05
CA GLU A 124 0.56 26.81 -6.93
C GLU A 124 0.75 27.20 -5.45
N LEU A 125 -0.33 27.29 -4.66
CA LEU A 125 -0.23 27.66 -3.25
C LEU A 125 0.50 26.58 -2.43
N LYS A 126 0.22 25.29 -2.67
CA LYS A 126 0.96 24.17 -2.05
C LYS A 126 2.47 24.30 -2.30
N LYS A 127 2.86 24.58 -3.54
CA LYS A 127 4.24 24.81 -3.97
C LYS A 127 4.87 26.02 -3.29
N ILE A 128 4.14 27.13 -3.20
CA ILE A 128 4.60 28.34 -2.50
C ILE A 128 4.85 28.02 -1.01
N MET A 129 3.92 27.33 -0.34
CA MET A 129 4.09 26.95 1.08
C MET A 129 5.30 26.03 1.29
N ASN A 130 5.48 25.02 0.44
CA ASN A 130 6.66 24.15 0.47
C ASN A 130 7.96 24.94 0.24
N SER A 131 7.95 25.92 -0.67
CA SER A 131 9.11 26.76 -0.97
C SER A 131 9.51 27.63 0.24
N ILE A 132 8.52 28.21 0.93
CA ILE A 132 8.73 29.00 2.15
C ILE A 132 9.29 28.12 3.29
N ARG A 133 8.86 26.86 3.38
CA ARG A 133 9.41 25.89 4.36
C ARG A 133 10.88 25.53 4.08
N LEU A 134 11.23 25.30 2.82
CA LEU A 134 12.58 24.90 2.42
C LEU A 134 13.59 26.05 2.46
N ASN A 135 13.17 27.28 2.16
CA ASN A 135 14.04 28.45 2.17
C ASN A 135 13.27 29.73 2.51
N ASP A 136 13.32 30.12 3.78
CA ASP A 136 12.58 31.24 4.35
C ASP A 136 13.10 32.63 3.96
N PHE A 137 14.38 32.76 3.59
CA PHE A 137 14.97 34.05 3.24
C PHE A 137 14.99 34.32 1.72
N ALA A 138 14.96 33.28 0.89
CA ALA A 138 15.09 33.41 -0.56
C ALA A 138 13.93 32.81 -1.37
N PHE A 139 12.82 32.38 -0.76
CA PHE A 139 11.66 31.88 -1.52
C PHE A 139 11.14 32.89 -2.56
N SER A 140 11.25 34.18 -2.27
CA SER A 140 10.89 35.28 -3.18
C SER A 140 11.82 35.39 -4.41
N ARG A 141 13.00 34.76 -4.35
CA ARG A 141 13.96 34.64 -5.46
C ARG A 141 13.75 33.37 -6.28
N ASN A 142 12.88 32.45 -5.85
CA ASN A 142 12.51 31.32 -6.69
C ASN A 142 11.78 31.85 -7.94
N PRO A 143 12.07 31.31 -9.14
CA PRO A 143 11.42 31.76 -10.35
C PRO A 143 9.92 31.38 -10.31
N LEU A 144 9.08 32.31 -9.86
CA LEU A 144 7.63 32.21 -9.92
C LEU A 144 7.14 32.75 -11.26
N ASN A 145 6.28 31.99 -11.95
CA ASN A 145 5.59 32.46 -13.14
C ASN A 145 4.51 33.52 -12.79
N LYS A 146 3.93 34.18 -13.79
CA LYS A 146 2.95 35.25 -13.57
C LYS A 146 1.73 34.80 -12.75
N SER A 147 1.19 33.62 -13.03
CA SER A 147 0.06 33.05 -12.27
C SER A 147 0.43 32.78 -10.82
N GLU A 148 1.60 32.18 -10.57
CA GLU A 148 2.10 31.90 -9.23
C GLU A 148 2.38 33.18 -8.43
N GLN A 149 2.91 34.22 -9.08
CA GLN A 149 3.08 35.53 -8.46
C GLN A 149 1.74 36.15 -8.07
N ASP A 150 0.73 36.02 -8.93
CA ASP A 150 -0.62 36.52 -8.65
C ASP A 150 -1.29 35.72 -7.53
N THR A 151 -1.06 34.40 -7.47
CA THR A 151 -1.52 33.53 -6.37
C THR A 151 -0.86 33.90 -5.05
N LEU A 152 0.46 34.11 -5.02
CA LEU A 152 1.19 34.57 -3.84
C LEU A 152 0.65 35.93 -3.37
N LYS A 153 0.52 36.90 -4.27
CA LYS A 153 -0.01 38.24 -3.94
C LYS A 153 -1.42 38.17 -3.35
N LYS A 154 -2.30 37.33 -3.92
CA LYS A 154 -3.66 37.14 -3.41
C LYS A 154 -3.65 36.52 -2.02
N TYR A 155 -2.89 35.45 -1.81
CA TYR A 155 -2.73 34.82 -0.51
C TYR A 155 -2.18 35.79 0.53
N GLU A 156 -1.08 36.47 0.22
CA GLU A 156 -0.45 37.48 1.09
C GLU A 156 -1.43 38.59 1.46
N LYS A 157 -2.18 39.12 0.49
CA LYS A 157 -3.19 40.16 0.73
C LYS A 157 -4.32 39.68 1.65
N VAL A 158 -4.78 38.43 1.49
CA VAL A 158 -5.78 37.82 2.38
C VAL A 158 -5.22 37.69 3.79
N VAL A 159 -4.04 37.08 3.95
CA VAL A 159 -3.38 36.88 5.25
C VAL A 159 -3.13 38.21 5.96
N LYS A 160 -2.53 39.19 5.27
CA LYS A 160 -2.25 40.52 5.86
C LYS A 160 -3.53 41.25 6.26
N ARG A 161 -4.59 41.17 5.45
CA ARG A 161 -5.90 41.77 5.77
C ARG A 161 -6.53 41.13 7.00
N ILE A 162 -6.51 39.81 7.10
CA ILE A 162 -7.03 39.07 8.25
C ILE A 162 -6.21 39.41 9.51
N TYR A 163 -4.89 39.35 9.43
CA TYR A 163 -4.00 39.68 10.55
C TYR A 163 -4.25 41.10 11.07
N LYS A 164 -4.38 42.09 10.18
CA LYS A 164 -4.70 43.47 10.55
C LYS A 164 -6.08 43.60 11.20
N THR A 165 -7.03 42.77 10.80
CA THR A 165 -8.38 42.77 11.39
C THR A 165 -8.33 42.39 12.87
N TYR A 166 -7.54 41.37 13.24
CA TYR A 166 -7.41 40.89 14.61
C TYR A 166 -6.42 41.69 15.47
N THR A 167 -5.24 42.01 14.94
CA THR A 167 -4.17 42.64 15.73
C THR A 167 -4.20 44.17 15.67
N LYS A 168 -4.90 44.75 14.70
CA LYS A 168 -4.87 46.19 14.33
C LYS A 168 -3.54 46.69 13.77
N TYR A 169 -2.52 45.84 13.67
CA TYR A 169 -1.21 46.16 13.12
C TYR A 169 -1.02 45.56 11.72
N GLU A 170 -0.15 46.17 10.92
CA GLU A 170 0.31 45.57 9.67
C GLU A 170 1.19 44.35 9.96
N MET A 171 1.00 43.27 9.21
CA MET A 171 1.81 42.06 9.36
C MET A 171 3.18 42.27 8.72
N LYS A 172 4.24 42.06 9.51
CA LYS A 172 5.62 42.08 9.00
C LYS A 172 5.89 40.83 8.17
N GLU A 173 6.88 40.92 7.27
CA GLU A 173 7.26 39.82 6.39
C GLU A 173 7.68 38.56 7.16
N GLU A 174 8.48 38.72 8.22
CA GLU A 174 8.88 37.63 9.10
C GLU A 174 7.68 36.90 9.71
N GLN A 175 6.63 37.63 10.10
CA GLN A 175 5.41 37.05 10.66
C GLN A 175 4.63 36.29 9.60
N PHE A 176 4.54 36.82 8.38
CA PHE A 176 3.90 36.16 7.24
C PHE A 176 4.60 34.83 6.91
N ILE A 177 5.92 34.83 6.90
CA ILE A 177 6.74 33.62 6.68
C ILE A 177 6.49 32.60 7.79
N LEU A 178 6.56 33.01 9.06
CA LEU A 178 6.34 32.11 10.20
C LEU A 178 4.96 31.47 10.19
N PHE A 179 3.91 32.23 9.88
CA PHE A 179 2.56 31.71 9.71
C PHE A 179 2.49 30.73 8.55
N SER A 180 3.00 31.12 7.38
CA SER A 180 2.92 30.31 6.15
C SER A 180 3.69 28.99 6.26
N LYS A 181 4.80 28.94 7.02
CA LYS A 181 5.52 27.68 7.29
C LYS A 181 4.63 26.62 7.95
N LYS A 182 3.68 27.05 8.79
CA LYS A 182 2.74 26.18 9.51
C LYS A 182 1.54 25.74 8.68
N VAL A 183 1.33 26.31 7.49
CA VAL A 183 0.17 26.02 6.63
C VAL A 183 0.53 24.96 5.58
N PHE A 184 -0.19 23.84 5.61
CA PHE A 184 -0.07 22.72 4.69
C PHE A 184 -1.33 22.61 3.85
N ILE A 185 -1.16 22.19 2.60
CA ILE A 185 -2.25 21.94 1.66
C ILE A 185 -2.03 20.55 1.12
N ASP A 186 -3.04 19.69 1.24
CA ASP A 186 -2.96 18.36 0.67
C ASP A 186 -4.22 17.95 -0.09
N SER A 187 -3.99 17.20 -1.17
CA SER A 187 -5.03 16.63 -2.01
C SER A 187 -5.28 15.20 -1.54
N PHE A 188 -6.45 14.95 -0.96
CA PHE A 188 -6.79 13.69 -0.30
C PHE A 188 -8.04 13.07 -0.96
N ASP A 189 -7.83 12.37 -2.08
CA ASP A 189 -8.92 11.86 -2.92
C ASP A 189 -9.54 10.57 -2.37
N ILE A 190 -10.19 10.67 -1.21
CA ILE A 190 -10.95 9.58 -0.58
C ILE A 190 -12.42 9.62 -1.00
N GLU A 191 -12.67 9.27 -2.26
CA GLU A 191 -14.01 9.03 -2.79
C GLU A 191 -14.26 7.52 -2.91
N SER A 192 -15.51 7.13 -3.18
CA SER A 192 -15.86 5.71 -3.33
C SER A 192 -15.03 5.05 -4.44
N ASN A 193 -14.47 3.86 -4.18
CA ASN A 193 -13.56 3.08 -5.04
C ASN A 193 -12.20 3.73 -5.37
N SER A 194 -11.82 4.81 -4.69
CA SER A 194 -10.48 5.41 -4.81
C SER A 194 -9.37 4.47 -4.29
N SER A 195 -8.13 4.70 -4.70
CA SER A 195 -6.96 3.97 -4.17
C SER A 195 -6.81 4.11 -2.66
N ILE A 196 -7.11 5.30 -2.12
CA ILE A 196 -7.07 5.57 -0.68
C ILE A 196 -8.15 4.73 0.03
N GLU A 197 -9.39 4.71 -0.47
CA GLU A 197 -10.44 3.89 0.13
C GLU A 197 -10.13 2.39 0.04
N LYS A 198 -9.62 1.91 -1.10
CA LYS A 198 -9.16 0.51 -1.22
C LYS A 198 -8.07 0.16 -0.21
N SER A 199 -7.14 1.09 0.04
CA SER A 199 -6.11 0.92 1.06
C SER A 199 -6.71 0.89 2.47
N VAL A 200 -7.72 1.71 2.74
CA VAL A 200 -8.48 1.68 4.00
C VAL A 200 -9.19 0.35 4.20
N PHE A 201 -9.89 -0.17 3.19
CA PHE A 201 -10.54 -1.49 3.27
C PHE A 201 -9.55 -2.60 3.56
N LEU A 202 -8.37 -2.53 2.97
CA LEU A 202 -7.32 -3.50 3.23
C LEU A 202 -6.75 -3.37 4.65
N LEU A 203 -6.56 -2.16 5.17
CA LEU A 203 -6.18 -1.94 6.57
C LEU A 203 -7.24 -2.50 7.52
N ILE A 204 -8.52 -2.33 7.19
CA ILE A 204 -9.62 -2.91 7.98
C ILE A 204 -9.59 -4.43 7.92
N SER A 205 -9.53 -5.03 6.73
CA SER A 205 -9.56 -6.49 6.59
C SER A 205 -8.44 -7.16 7.37
N MET A 206 -7.27 -6.51 7.41
CA MET A 206 -6.12 -6.95 8.21
C MET A 206 -6.35 -6.92 9.71
N ASN A 207 -7.13 -5.96 10.22
CA ASN A 207 -7.28 -5.71 11.66
C ASN A 207 -8.65 -6.11 12.23
N SER A 208 -9.58 -6.56 11.39
CA SER A 208 -10.97 -6.81 11.75
C SER A 208 -11.43 -8.21 11.38
N ILE A 209 -12.37 -8.75 12.18
CA ILE A 209 -13.07 -10.03 11.94
C ILE A 209 -14.39 -9.84 11.19
N VAL A 210 -14.77 -8.60 10.86
CA VAL A 210 -16.02 -8.29 10.15
C VAL A 210 -15.76 -7.76 8.75
N ASN A 211 -16.82 -7.71 7.94
CA ASN A 211 -16.74 -7.19 6.59
C ASN A 211 -16.16 -5.76 6.58
N PRO A 212 -15.07 -5.51 5.82
CA PRO A 212 -14.41 -4.21 5.77
C PRO A 212 -15.30 -3.04 5.36
N SER A 213 -16.25 -3.25 4.44
CA SER A 213 -17.15 -2.18 3.99
C SER A 213 -18.10 -1.77 5.10
N LEU A 214 -18.60 -2.72 5.89
CA LEU A 214 -19.52 -2.45 7.00
C LEU A 214 -18.81 -1.72 8.15
N LEU A 215 -17.59 -2.13 8.50
CA LEU A 215 -16.83 -1.43 9.53
C LEU A 215 -16.47 0.00 9.10
N TRP A 216 -16.13 0.18 7.82
CA TRP A 216 -15.85 1.50 7.25
C TRP A 216 -17.07 2.42 7.30
N GLU A 217 -18.23 1.93 6.88
CA GLU A 217 -19.50 2.67 6.97
C GLU A 217 -19.84 3.02 8.43
N MET A 218 -19.61 2.09 9.36
CA MET A 218 -19.79 2.34 10.78
C MET A 218 -18.82 3.42 11.30
N MET A 219 -17.56 3.40 10.89
CA MET A 219 -16.58 4.43 11.27
C MET A 219 -16.98 5.81 10.75
N ILE A 220 -17.38 5.92 9.48
CA ILE A 220 -17.90 7.17 8.90
C ILE A 220 -19.11 7.67 9.69
N SER A 221 -20.04 6.76 10.03
CA SER A 221 -21.22 7.11 10.84
C SER A 221 -20.84 7.53 12.26
N LYS A 222 -19.80 6.95 12.85
CA LYS A 222 -19.32 7.32 14.19
C LYS A 222 -18.63 8.68 14.20
N CYS A 223 -17.92 9.06 13.13
CA CYS A 223 -17.40 10.42 13.00
C CYS A 223 -18.52 11.47 13.10
N LEU A 224 -19.68 11.24 12.46
CA LEU A 224 -20.85 12.13 12.60
C LEU A 224 -21.34 12.22 14.05
N SER A 225 -21.39 11.10 14.76
CA SER A 225 -21.78 11.08 16.18
C SER A 225 -20.79 11.87 17.04
N PHE A 226 -19.49 11.64 16.88
CA PHE A 226 -18.44 12.34 17.62
C PHE A 226 -18.43 13.84 17.32
N ALA A 227 -18.60 14.21 16.05
CA ALA A 227 -18.75 15.59 15.59
C ALA A 227 -19.96 16.27 16.26
N SER A 228 -21.14 15.63 16.23
CA SER A 228 -22.36 16.21 16.82
C SER A 228 -22.24 16.47 18.33
N GLN A 229 -21.42 15.68 19.03
CA GLN A 229 -21.18 15.77 20.47
C GLN A 229 -19.89 16.51 20.82
N ARG A 230 -19.12 16.95 19.82
CA ARG A 230 -17.83 17.64 19.95
C ARG A 230 -16.80 16.87 20.80
N LEU A 231 -16.76 15.55 20.62
CA LEU A 231 -15.96 14.66 21.45
C LEU A 231 -14.48 14.67 21.05
N ILE A 232 -13.63 14.45 22.06
CA ILE A 232 -12.23 14.08 21.91
C ILE A 232 -12.12 12.59 22.19
N VAL A 233 -11.60 11.83 21.25
CA VAL A 233 -11.42 10.39 21.34
C VAL A 233 -9.95 10.03 21.28
N ASN A 234 -9.55 9.07 22.10
CA ASN A 234 -8.20 8.50 22.11
C ASN A 234 -8.26 7.02 21.70
N TYR A 235 -7.09 6.39 21.62
CA TYR A 235 -7.00 4.96 21.32
C TYR A 235 -7.89 4.10 22.23
N GLU A 236 -7.85 4.32 23.55
CA GLU A 236 -8.59 3.49 24.53
C GLU A 236 -10.10 3.53 24.26
N ASN A 237 -10.65 4.74 24.04
CA ASN A 237 -12.07 4.91 23.71
C ASN A 237 -12.44 4.27 22.37
N LEU A 238 -11.61 4.43 21.34
CA LEU A 238 -11.87 3.80 20.04
C LEU A 238 -11.78 2.28 20.16
N PHE A 239 -10.76 1.77 20.84
CA PHE A 239 -10.58 0.35 21.10
C PHE A 239 -11.79 -0.22 21.83
N ASP A 240 -12.29 0.44 22.89
CA ASP A 240 -13.49 -0.02 23.59
C ASP A 240 -14.75 -0.09 22.72
N ILE A 241 -14.89 0.82 21.74
CA ILE A 241 -16.02 0.84 20.81
C ILE A 241 -15.89 -0.29 19.77
N TYR A 242 -14.67 -0.54 19.29
CA TYR A 242 -14.46 -1.41 18.13
C TYR A 242 -13.91 -2.80 18.48
N LYS A 243 -13.45 -3.05 19.70
CA LYS A 243 -12.73 -4.28 20.12
C LYS A 243 -13.42 -5.57 19.72
N ASP A 244 -14.75 -5.63 19.79
CA ASP A 244 -15.53 -6.82 19.45
C ASP A 244 -15.53 -7.11 17.94
N TYR A 245 -15.12 -6.15 17.13
CA TYR A 245 -14.95 -6.26 15.67
C TYR A 245 -13.48 -6.40 15.27
N LEU A 246 -12.55 -6.27 16.20
CA LEU A 246 -11.12 -6.32 15.93
C LEU A 246 -10.55 -7.71 16.20
N LYS A 247 -9.46 -8.02 15.47
CA LYS A 247 -8.60 -9.17 15.77
C LYS A 247 -7.82 -8.81 17.05
N LEU A 248 -8.30 -9.22 18.21
CA LEU A 248 -7.64 -8.97 19.48
C LEU A 248 -6.35 -9.82 19.58
N SER A 249 -5.18 -9.18 19.42
CA SER A 249 -3.91 -9.77 19.84
C SER A 249 -3.80 -9.69 21.35
N ASN A 250 -3.46 -10.80 22.03
CA ASN A 250 -3.34 -10.87 23.49
C ASN A 250 -2.48 -9.73 24.08
N GLU A 251 -2.97 -9.13 25.14
CA GLU A 251 -2.41 -7.95 25.82
C GLU A 251 -1.09 -8.25 26.55
N SER A 252 0.05 -8.12 25.88
CA SER A 252 1.36 -8.05 26.57
C SER A 252 2.43 -7.16 25.91
N ASP A 253 2.13 -6.52 24.78
CA ASP A 253 3.20 -5.87 24.00
C ASP A 253 3.35 -4.39 24.40
N THR A 254 4.46 -4.10 25.07
CA THR A 254 4.80 -2.75 25.53
C THR A 254 5.18 -1.80 24.37
N LYS A 255 5.01 -0.51 24.68
CA LYS A 255 5.28 0.68 23.87
C LYS A 255 6.70 0.69 23.28
N GLU A 256 6.81 0.42 21.98
CA GLU A 256 7.64 1.14 21.00
C GLU A 256 7.53 0.44 19.63
N GLN A 257 7.52 1.24 18.56
CA GLN A 257 7.50 0.85 17.14
C GLN A 257 6.31 -0.03 16.69
N LEU A 258 5.25 0.61 16.20
CA LEU A 258 4.40 -0.01 15.16
C LEU A 258 5.07 0.22 13.79
N GLU A 259 5.94 -0.70 13.43
CA GLU A 259 6.17 -1.02 12.03
C GLU A 259 5.08 -2.01 11.62
N TYR A 260 4.62 -1.94 10.37
CA TYR A 260 3.63 -2.88 9.79
C TYR A 260 3.95 -4.35 10.09
N GLU A 261 5.22 -4.65 10.37
CA GLU A 261 5.71 -5.90 10.91
C GLU A 261 4.91 -6.41 12.12
N LYS A 262 4.52 -5.56 13.10
CA LYS A 262 3.71 -5.97 14.27
C LYS A 262 2.27 -6.39 13.96
N LEU A 263 1.68 -5.88 12.88
CA LEU A 263 0.33 -6.31 12.43
C LEU A 263 0.33 -7.74 11.94
N PHE A 264 1.51 -8.23 11.55
CA PHE A 264 1.70 -9.57 11.09
C PHE A 264 2.53 -10.39 12.07
N THR A 265 3.30 -9.80 12.99
CA THR A 265 4.16 -10.53 13.94
C THR A 265 3.34 -11.61 14.62
N PRO A 266 3.56 -12.87 14.25
CA PRO A 266 2.92 -13.97 14.91
C PRO A 266 3.37 -13.90 16.36
N ALA A 267 2.47 -14.22 17.29
CA ALA A 267 2.61 -14.16 18.75
C ALA A 267 3.83 -14.94 19.29
N PHE A 268 5.04 -14.56 18.91
CA PHE A 268 6.30 -15.14 19.33
C PHE A 268 6.68 -14.67 20.72
N GLU A 269 6.16 -13.52 21.15
CA GLU A 269 6.29 -13.06 22.55
C GLU A 269 5.64 -14.05 23.53
N ASN A 270 4.69 -14.89 23.06
CA ASN A 270 4.02 -15.92 23.85
C ASN A 270 4.33 -17.37 23.39
N LEU A 271 5.23 -17.58 22.42
CA LEU A 271 5.67 -18.93 22.06
C LEU A 271 6.66 -19.43 23.11
N ASN A 272 6.22 -20.40 23.90
CA ASN A 272 7.11 -21.22 24.70
C ASN A 272 7.94 -22.11 23.74
N ILE A 273 9.07 -21.59 23.25
CA ILE A 273 9.97 -22.31 22.34
C ILE A 273 10.59 -23.46 23.13
N ALA A 274 10.05 -24.65 22.95
CA ALA A 274 10.65 -25.87 23.46
C ALA A 274 11.96 -26.13 22.69
N SER A 275 13.09 -26.00 23.38
CA SER A 275 14.43 -26.08 22.79
C SER A 275 15.21 -27.29 23.29
N GLY A 276 14.75 -27.98 24.34
CA GLY A 276 15.47 -29.10 24.94
C GLY A 276 15.15 -30.45 24.33
N LYS A 277 13.94 -30.61 23.78
CA LYS A 277 13.49 -31.85 23.13
C LYS A 277 13.71 -31.84 21.61
N GLU A 278 14.11 -32.97 21.06
CA GLU A 278 14.03 -33.27 19.63
C GLU A 278 13.07 -34.45 19.45
N VAL A 279 12.07 -34.31 18.58
CA VAL A 279 11.15 -35.40 18.27
C VAL A 279 11.24 -35.68 16.77
N LEU A 280 11.60 -36.92 16.44
CA LEU A 280 11.88 -37.35 15.08
C LEU A 280 10.87 -38.41 14.65
N LEU A 281 10.28 -38.24 13.48
CA LEU A 281 9.58 -39.29 12.75
C LEU A 281 10.49 -39.79 11.64
N CYS A 282 10.92 -41.04 11.74
CA CYS A 282 11.90 -41.65 10.85
C CYS A 282 11.35 -42.91 10.18
N LYS A 283 11.89 -43.24 9.01
CA LYS A 283 11.72 -44.58 8.44
C LYS A 283 12.47 -45.61 9.28
N SER A 284 12.07 -46.87 9.11
CA SER A 284 12.76 -48.02 9.67
C SER A 284 14.26 -48.02 9.37
N SER A 285 15.06 -48.39 10.38
CA SER A 285 16.51 -48.52 10.26
C SER A 285 16.93 -49.87 10.83
N GLN A 286 17.51 -50.71 9.98
CA GLN A 286 17.99 -52.04 10.37
C GLN A 286 19.01 -51.96 11.53
N ILE A 287 19.90 -50.98 11.48
CA ILE A 287 20.90 -50.72 12.53
C ILE A 287 20.22 -50.45 13.88
N LEU A 288 19.10 -49.69 13.86
CA LEU A 288 18.35 -49.37 15.07
C LEU A 288 17.55 -50.57 15.59
N ILE A 289 16.93 -51.35 14.70
CA ILE A 289 16.21 -52.59 15.04
C ILE A 289 17.15 -53.58 15.74
N GLU A 290 18.35 -53.79 15.18
CA GLU A 290 19.38 -54.67 15.74
C GLU A 290 19.87 -54.17 17.09
N LYS A 291 20.14 -52.87 17.24
CA LYS A 291 20.57 -52.26 18.51
C LYS A 291 19.52 -52.38 19.61
N LEU A 292 18.23 -52.39 19.26
CA LEU A 292 17.12 -52.49 20.21
C LEU A 292 16.64 -53.93 20.45
N GLY A 293 17.15 -54.91 19.71
CA GLY A 293 16.74 -56.31 19.81
C GLY A 293 15.27 -56.54 19.45
N LEU A 294 14.79 -55.87 18.40
CA LEU A 294 13.39 -55.95 17.97
C LEU A 294 13.20 -57.02 16.90
N ASP A 295 12.27 -57.95 17.12
CA ASP A 295 12.00 -59.11 16.24
C ASP A 295 10.86 -58.86 15.21
N LYS A 296 10.49 -57.61 14.96
CA LYS A 296 9.34 -57.26 14.11
C LYS A 296 9.75 -56.38 12.94
N ASP A 297 9.09 -56.59 11.80
CA ASP A 297 9.05 -55.61 10.72
C ASP A 297 8.38 -54.34 11.25
N ILE A 298 9.14 -53.26 11.30
CA ILE A 298 8.73 -51.94 11.78
C ILE A 298 8.84 -51.01 10.59
N ASP A 299 7.81 -50.22 10.31
CA ASP A 299 7.81 -49.29 9.18
C ASP A 299 8.39 -47.94 9.57
N TYR A 300 8.04 -47.44 10.77
CA TYR A 300 8.42 -46.12 11.26
C TYR A 300 8.78 -46.09 12.74
N PHE A 301 9.66 -45.14 13.08
CA PHE A 301 10.03 -44.82 14.45
C PHE A 301 9.64 -43.38 14.80
N ILE A 302 9.05 -43.19 15.99
CA ILE A 302 8.94 -41.90 16.65
C ILE A 302 9.96 -41.88 17.78
N ILE A 303 10.95 -41.00 17.72
CA ILE A 303 12.08 -40.97 18.66
C ILE A 303 12.12 -39.63 19.37
N GLU A 304 12.13 -39.67 20.70
CA GLU A 304 12.41 -38.50 21.54
C GLU A 304 13.88 -38.48 21.95
N LEU A 305 14.55 -37.34 21.78
CA LEU A 305 15.95 -37.16 22.15
C LEU A 305 16.15 -35.86 22.92
N TYR A 306 17.12 -35.90 23.83
CA TYR A 306 17.72 -34.69 24.41
C TYR A 306 18.56 -33.98 23.33
N ARG A 307 18.37 -32.68 23.15
CA ARG A 307 19.16 -31.90 22.17
C ARG A 307 20.59 -31.63 22.61
N PHE A 308 20.80 -31.45 23.91
CA PHE A 308 22.10 -31.08 24.47
C PHE A 308 22.62 -32.12 25.45
N ASP A 309 23.93 -32.25 25.54
CA ASP A 309 24.61 -32.94 26.65
C ASP A 309 24.86 -31.98 27.83
N GLU A 310 25.54 -32.48 28.86
CA GLU A 310 25.86 -31.71 30.08
C GLU A 310 26.85 -30.56 29.83
N GLU A 311 27.60 -30.60 28.72
CA GLU A 311 28.55 -29.58 28.28
C GLU A 311 27.92 -28.57 27.31
N CYS A 312 26.60 -28.64 27.12
CA CYS A 312 25.82 -27.86 26.16
C CYS A 312 26.18 -28.14 24.67
N ASN A 313 26.82 -29.26 24.34
CA ASN A 313 27.04 -29.67 22.96
C ASN A 313 25.80 -30.35 22.39
N LYS A 314 25.58 -30.23 21.08
CA LYS A 314 24.46 -30.89 20.40
C LYS A 314 24.71 -32.38 20.27
N LYS A 315 23.71 -33.19 20.64
CA LYS A 315 23.79 -34.67 20.59
C LYS A 315 23.50 -35.28 19.23
N VAL A 316 22.92 -34.50 18.31
CA VAL A 316 22.53 -34.94 16.98
C VAL A 316 22.87 -33.89 15.95
N SER A 317 23.09 -34.33 14.71
CA SER A 317 23.27 -33.44 13.57
C SER A 317 22.39 -33.87 12.40
N PHE A 318 22.10 -32.93 11.50
CA PHE A 318 21.15 -33.12 10.41
C PHE A 318 21.80 -32.78 9.07
N ARG A 319 21.60 -33.65 8.07
CA ARG A 319 22.08 -33.45 6.70
C ARG A 319 21.31 -34.35 5.75
N ASN A 320 20.99 -33.86 4.54
CA ASN A 320 20.45 -34.68 3.44
C ASN A 320 19.22 -35.53 3.84
N ASN A 321 18.24 -34.95 4.55
CA ASN A 321 17.07 -35.68 5.06
C ASN A 321 17.39 -36.78 6.07
N GLN A 322 18.56 -36.73 6.71
CA GLN A 322 18.98 -37.70 7.71
C GLN A 322 19.30 -37.03 9.05
N CYS A 323 19.03 -37.76 10.14
CA CYS A 323 19.55 -37.52 11.47
C CYS A 323 20.77 -38.42 11.71
N ILE A 324 21.86 -37.84 12.17
CA ILE A 324 23.09 -38.53 12.54
C ILE A 324 23.19 -38.46 14.07
N LEU A 325 23.16 -39.62 14.73
CA LEU A 325 23.28 -39.70 16.19
C LEU A 325 24.72 -39.47 16.64
N SER A 326 24.92 -39.21 17.93
CA SER A 326 26.24 -38.93 18.54
C SER A 326 27.28 -40.03 18.37
N ASP A 327 26.87 -41.26 18.06
CA ASP A 327 27.78 -42.37 17.76
C ASP A 327 28.40 -42.27 16.35
N ASN A 328 27.93 -41.33 15.51
CA ASN A 328 28.30 -41.13 14.10
C ASN A 328 28.16 -42.36 13.18
N GLU A 329 27.64 -43.47 13.70
CA GLU A 329 27.41 -44.73 12.99
C GLU A 329 25.92 -44.91 12.66
N THR A 330 25.04 -44.40 13.52
CA THR A 330 23.60 -44.52 13.33
C THR A 330 23.07 -43.33 12.53
N THR A 331 22.58 -43.61 11.33
CA THR A 331 21.88 -42.64 10.48
C THR A 331 20.43 -43.05 10.30
N LEU A 332 19.53 -42.08 10.42
CA LEU A 332 18.08 -42.27 10.36
C LEU A 332 17.51 -41.39 9.26
N GLU A 333 16.78 -41.98 8.32
CA GLU A 333 16.07 -41.23 7.29
C GLU A 333 14.82 -40.56 7.88
N LEU A 334 14.77 -39.23 7.80
CA LEU A 334 13.72 -38.41 8.39
C LEU A 334 12.54 -38.24 7.44
N LEU A 335 11.35 -38.33 8.00
CA LEU A 335 10.11 -37.87 7.38
C LEU A 335 9.69 -36.52 7.94
N PHE A 336 9.83 -36.32 9.25
CA PHE A 336 9.42 -35.08 9.91
C PHE A 336 10.18 -34.88 11.22
N ARG A 337 10.45 -33.62 11.56
CA ARG A 337 11.21 -33.21 12.77
C ARG A 337 10.46 -32.10 13.49
N ALA A 338 10.26 -32.25 14.80
CA ALA A 338 9.50 -31.28 15.58
C ALA A 338 10.01 -31.11 17.01
N SER A 339 9.51 -30.05 17.67
CA SER A 339 9.79 -29.78 19.08
C SER A 339 8.91 -30.56 20.06
N SER A 340 7.88 -31.28 19.60
CA SER A 340 7.02 -32.10 20.47
C SER A 340 6.28 -33.22 19.74
N ASN A 341 5.84 -34.23 20.49
CA ASN A 341 5.00 -35.33 19.97
C ASN A 341 3.68 -34.85 19.37
N LYS A 342 3.04 -33.87 20.00
CA LYS A 342 1.77 -33.31 19.51
C LYS A 342 1.88 -32.82 18.06
N ARG A 343 3.06 -32.32 17.67
CA ARG A 343 3.32 -31.88 16.29
C ARG A 343 3.54 -33.06 15.34
N ILE A 344 4.18 -34.14 15.78
CA ILE A 344 4.25 -35.39 15.02
C ILE A 344 2.85 -35.94 14.79
N GLU A 345 2.03 -35.97 15.84
CA GLU A 345 0.63 -36.43 15.78
C GLU A 345 -0.19 -35.60 14.76
N SER A 346 -0.10 -34.27 14.81
CA SER A 346 -0.75 -33.40 13.82
C SER A 346 -0.29 -33.70 12.38
N PHE A 347 1.03 -33.85 12.17
CA PHE A 347 1.57 -34.21 10.85
C PHE A 347 1.05 -35.56 10.36
N MET A 348 1.00 -36.58 11.23
CA MET A 348 0.47 -37.89 10.87
C MET A 348 -1.03 -37.86 10.58
N LEU A 349 -1.80 -37.05 11.31
CA LEU A 349 -3.24 -36.86 11.06
C LEU A 349 -3.51 -36.16 9.72
N GLU A 350 -2.64 -35.25 9.29
CA GLU A 350 -2.73 -34.62 7.97
C GLU A 350 -2.30 -35.57 6.84
N ASN A 351 -1.52 -36.62 7.15
CA ASN A 351 -0.95 -37.56 6.20
C ASN A 351 -1.39 -39.02 6.47
N GLN A 352 -2.64 -39.22 6.91
CA GLN A 352 -3.15 -40.54 7.34
C GLN A 352 -2.98 -41.63 6.29
N GLU A 353 -3.05 -41.28 5.00
CA GLU A 353 -2.89 -42.21 3.89
C GLU A 353 -1.51 -42.90 3.88
N ILE A 354 -0.47 -42.22 4.37
CA ILE A 354 0.92 -42.74 4.44
C ILE A 354 1.08 -43.73 5.60
N PHE A 355 0.37 -43.49 6.70
CA PHE A 355 0.54 -44.23 7.96
C PHE A 355 -0.53 -45.29 8.21
N PHE A 356 -1.50 -45.41 7.31
CA PHE A 356 -2.58 -46.38 7.41
C PHE A 356 -2.03 -47.82 7.38
N ASN A 357 -2.34 -48.60 8.41
CA ASN A 357 -1.83 -49.97 8.64
C ASN A 357 -0.30 -50.10 8.85
N SER A 358 0.42 -49.00 9.03
CA SER A 358 1.86 -49.03 9.27
C SER A 358 2.17 -49.39 10.73
N SER A 359 3.23 -50.17 10.92
CA SER A 359 3.78 -50.53 12.22
C SER A 359 4.71 -49.42 12.73
N ILE A 360 4.36 -48.83 13.87
CA ILE A 360 5.07 -47.66 14.41
C ILE A 360 5.52 -47.96 15.84
N ILE A 361 6.81 -47.74 16.11
CA ILE A 361 7.37 -47.83 17.46
C ILE A 361 7.70 -46.44 17.98
N ILE A 362 7.33 -46.19 19.23
CA ILE A 362 7.66 -44.96 19.95
C ILE A 362 8.80 -45.28 20.91
N LEU A 363 9.89 -44.52 20.80
CA LEU A 363 11.06 -44.57 21.67
C LEU A 363 11.08 -43.29 22.52
N PRO A 364 10.44 -43.29 23.70
CA PRO A 364 10.40 -42.13 24.58
C PRO A 364 11.72 -41.93 25.30
N ALA A 365 12.04 -40.67 25.62
CA ALA A 365 13.19 -40.34 26.44
C ALA A 365 12.78 -40.27 27.92
N LYS A 366 13.55 -40.94 28.78
CA LYS A 366 13.29 -40.96 30.23
C LYS A 366 13.47 -39.57 30.83
N ASP A 367 12.53 -39.10 31.66
CA ASP A 367 12.59 -37.82 32.40
C ASP A 367 12.77 -36.57 31.50
N ILE A 368 12.37 -36.66 30.23
CA ILE A 368 12.59 -35.59 29.26
C ILE A 368 11.73 -34.34 29.53
N ASP A 369 10.64 -34.45 30.31
CA ASP A 369 9.72 -33.34 30.59
C ASP A 369 10.34 -32.16 31.33
N TYR A 370 11.43 -32.38 32.09
CA TYR A 370 12.12 -31.33 32.83
C TYR A 370 13.28 -30.67 32.06
N VAL A 371 13.58 -31.14 30.83
CA VAL A 371 14.76 -30.70 30.05
C VAL A 371 14.77 -29.20 29.77
N GLU A 372 13.59 -28.59 29.63
CA GLU A 372 13.43 -27.17 29.32
C GLU A 372 13.93 -26.25 30.45
N HIS A 373 14.09 -26.76 31.67
CA HIS A 373 14.62 -26.01 32.81
C HIS A 373 16.16 -25.98 32.88
N SER A 374 16.86 -26.76 32.07
CA SER A 374 18.33 -26.81 32.09
C SER A 374 18.94 -25.50 31.58
N SER A 375 20.07 -25.08 32.16
CA SER A 375 20.73 -23.82 31.81
C SER A 375 21.15 -23.76 30.33
N CYS A 376 21.63 -24.87 29.76
CA CYS A 376 22.00 -24.97 28.35
C CYS A 376 20.80 -24.67 27.43
N VAL A 377 19.64 -25.25 27.75
CA VAL A 377 18.41 -25.08 26.96
C VAL A 377 17.88 -23.66 27.06
N ARG A 378 17.87 -23.09 28.26
CA ARG A 378 17.45 -21.69 28.48
C ARG A 378 18.31 -20.70 27.69
N LEU A 379 19.64 -20.85 27.76
CA LEU A 379 20.57 -20.00 27.02
C LEU A 379 20.40 -20.15 25.50
N TYR A 380 20.13 -21.36 25.02
CA TYR A 380 19.84 -21.58 23.60
C TYR A 380 18.52 -20.96 23.17
N THR A 381 17.47 -21.08 23.99
CA THR A 381 16.18 -20.41 23.76
C THR A 381 16.35 -18.90 23.69
N ASP A 382 17.08 -18.29 24.63
CA ASP A 382 17.35 -16.84 24.63
C ASP A 382 18.05 -16.41 23.33
N LYS A 383 19.04 -17.20 22.87
CA LYS A 383 19.73 -16.96 21.59
C LYS A 383 18.76 -16.99 20.40
N LEU A 384 17.83 -17.95 20.36
CA LEU A 384 16.83 -18.02 19.29
C LEU A 384 15.87 -16.83 19.33
N VAL A 385 15.41 -16.46 20.53
CA VAL A 385 14.51 -15.31 20.73
C VAL A 385 15.16 -14.01 20.27
N GLU A 386 16.40 -13.75 20.66
CA GLU A 386 17.13 -12.55 20.22
C GLU A 386 17.36 -12.55 18.71
N LYS A 387 17.67 -13.72 18.13
CA LYS A 387 17.81 -13.84 16.68
C LYS A 387 16.51 -13.53 15.95
N TYR A 388 15.39 -14.02 16.44
CA TYR A 388 14.06 -13.72 15.89
C TYR A 388 13.74 -12.22 15.98
N LYS A 389 13.91 -11.61 17.17
CA LYS A 389 13.68 -10.16 17.39
C LYS A 389 14.53 -9.27 16.49
N SER A 390 15.71 -9.72 16.09
CA SER A 390 16.61 -8.95 15.21
C SER A 390 16.19 -8.95 13.72
N LYS A 391 15.17 -9.74 13.32
CA LYS A 391 14.72 -9.84 11.93
C LYS A 391 13.82 -8.68 11.53
N LYS A 392 14.12 -8.11 10.36
CA LYS A 392 13.34 -7.01 9.73
C LYS A 392 12.26 -7.48 8.75
N GLU A 393 12.29 -8.74 8.31
CA GLU A 393 11.37 -9.24 7.28
C GLU A 393 10.70 -10.52 7.80
N LEU A 394 9.75 -10.33 8.73
CA LEU A 394 9.09 -11.44 9.43
C LEU A 394 8.16 -12.28 8.54
N PHE A 395 7.70 -11.72 7.42
CA PHE A 395 6.73 -12.34 6.50
C PHE A 395 7.34 -13.02 5.29
N LYS A 396 8.65 -13.24 5.30
CA LYS A 396 9.32 -13.97 4.23
C LYS A 396 9.66 -15.39 4.67
N CYS A 397 9.34 -16.34 3.81
CA CYS A 397 9.72 -17.73 4.00
C CYS A 397 11.24 -17.85 4.07
N LEU A 398 11.75 -18.49 5.13
CA LEU A 398 13.20 -18.70 5.29
C LEU A 398 13.82 -19.61 4.23
N GLU A 399 13.02 -20.42 3.56
CA GLU A 399 13.49 -21.37 2.54
C GLU A 399 13.44 -20.77 1.14
N CYS A 400 12.30 -20.24 0.71
CA CYS A 400 12.15 -19.74 -0.67
C CYS A 400 12.28 -18.21 -0.80
N GLY A 401 12.29 -17.46 0.31
CA GLY A 401 12.39 -16.00 0.34
C GLY A 401 11.11 -15.26 -0.09
N LYS A 402 10.06 -15.96 -0.52
CA LYS A 402 8.77 -15.35 -0.91
C LYS A 402 7.96 -14.93 0.30
N ALA A 403 7.05 -13.97 0.12
CA ALA A 403 6.10 -13.55 1.15
C ALA A 403 5.21 -14.72 1.60
N ILE A 404 4.71 -14.66 2.84
CA ILE A 404 3.80 -15.64 3.43
C ILE A 404 2.44 -14.98 3.66
N SER A 405 1.42 -15.57 3.05
CA SER A 405 0.02 -15.19 3.17
C SER A 405 -0.90 -16.43 3.24
N GLU A 406 -0.41 -17.51 3.85
CA GLU A 406 -1.16 -18.74 4.11
C GLU A 406 -1.61 -18.84 5.57
N ASP A 407 -2.81 -19.38 5.79
CA ASP A 407 -3.23 -19.80 7.13
C ASP A 407 -2.41 -21.02 7.58
N LYS A 408 -2.07 -21.05 8.87
CA LYS A 408 -1.19 -22.06 9.49
C LYS A 408 0.21 -22.12 8.86
N ALA A 409 0.80 -20.96 8.55
CA ALA A 409 2.22 -20.88 8.20
C ALA A 409 3.09 -21.52 9.29
N ILE A 410 4.13 -22.26 8.90
CA ILE A 410 4.89 -23.10 9.82
C ILE A 410 6.01 -22.29 10.47
N ILE A 411 6.08 -22.33 11.79
CA ILE A 411 7.20 -21.78 12.56
C ILE A 411 8.30 -22.83 12.66
N VAL A 412 9.51 -22.45 12.29
CA VAL A 412 10.64 -23.38 12.20
C VAL A 412 11.93 -22.85 12.77
N GLU A 413 12.78 -23.79 13.17
CA GLU A 413 14.19 -23.61 13.41
C GLU A 413 14.98 -24.34 12.31
N ILE A 414 15.84 -23.59 11.61
CA ILE A 414 16.84 -24.13 10.71
C ILE A 414 18.06 -24.48 11.56
N ASP A 415 18.35 -25.77 11.68
CA ASP A 415 19.49 -26.29 12.42
C ASP A 415 20.03 -27.53 11.70
N GLU A 416 20.83 -27.27 10.67
CA GLU A 416 21.32 -28.26 9.70
C GLU A 416 22.80 -28.00 9.36
N PHE A 417 23.56 -29.06 9.14
CA PHE A 417 24.97 -28.97 8.78
C PHE A 417 25.17 -28.13 7.51
N GLY A 418 26.11 -27.18 7.56
CA GLY A 418 26.41 -26.29 6.43
C GLY A 418 25.43 -25.13 6.24
N ARG A 419 24.43 -24.97 7.12
CA ARG A 419 23.52 -23.81 7.11
C ARG A 419 23.68 -23.01 8.40
N SER A 420 23.56 -21.69 8.29
CA SER A 420 23.52 -20.83 9.49
C SER A 420 22.24 -21.14 10.27
N ASN A 421 22.37 -21.43 11.56
CA ASN A 421 21.22 -21.63 12.43
C ASN A 421 20.27 -20.43 12.35
N ASP A 422 18.98 -20.64 12.13
CA ASP A 422 18.03 -19.53 11.95
C ASP A 422 16.63 -19.90 12.47
N ILE A 423 15.78 -18.91 12.71
CA ILE A 423 14.41 -19.09 13.23
C ILE A 423 13.44 -18.14 12.54
N GLY A 424 12.23 -18.60 12.28
CA GLY A 424 11.21 -17.80 11.61
C GLY A 424 10.13 -18.69 11.03
N ILE A 425 9.60 -18.29 9.88
CA ILE A 425 8.42 -18.91 9.29
C ILE A 425 8.68 -19.40 7.86
N ILE A 426 7.98 -20.44 7.44
CA ILE A 426 8.04 -20.98 6.08
C ILE A 426 6.64 -21.34 5.58
N HIS A 427 6.48 -21.42 4.24
CA HIS A 427 5.29 -22.03 3.66
C HIS A 427 5.22 -23.52 3.99
N LYS A 428 4.00 -24.08 4.11
CA LYS A 428 3.80 -25.52 4.28
C LYS A 428 4.53 -26.35 3.23
N ARG A 429 4.43 -25.96 1.96
CA ARG A 429 5.11 -26.62 0.83
C ARG A 429 6.64 -26.51 0.87
N CYS A 430 7.19 -25.55 1.60
CA CYS A 430 8.64 -25.33 1.71
C CYS A 430 9.27 -26.17 2.84
N LEU A 431 8.46 -26.91 3.61
CA LEU A 431 8.96 -27.73 4.70
C LEU A 431 9.78 -28.91 4.16
N ARG A 432 11.00 -29.05 4.69
CA ARG A 432 11.88 -30.20 4.46
C ARG A 432 12.01 -31.04 5.74
N PRO A 433 12.25 -32.36 5.65
CA PRO A 433 12.34 -33.23 6.81
C PRO A 433 13.36 -32.82 7.88
N THR A 434 14.46 -32.14 7.48
CA THR A 434 15.51 -31.68 8.42
C THR A 434 15.16 -30.38 9.15
N ILE A 435 14.15 -29.65 8.68
CA ILE A 435 13.72 -28.39 9.29
C ILE A 435 12.88 -28.70 10.52
N ARG A 436 13.25 -28.11 11.66
CA ARG A 436 12.59 -28.39 12.93
C ARG A 436 11.34 -27.56 13.08
N VAL A 437 10.18 -28.20 13.14
CA VAL A 437 8.90 -27.52 13.35
C VAL A 437 8.72 -27.15 14.82
N LEU A 438 8.59 -25.85 15.07
CA LEU A 438 8.34 -25.27 16.39
C LEU A 438 6.86 -24.96 16.61
N GLY A 439 6.03 -24.92 15.58
CA GLY A 439 4.62 -24.55 15.68
C GLY A 439 4.07 -24.03 14.36
N TRP A 440 2.93 -23.35 14.42
CA TRP A 440 2.28 -22.71 13.28
C TRP A 440 1.59 -21.43 13.72
N ILE A 441 1.23 -20.61 12.73
CA ILE A 441 0.59 -19.32 12.91
C ILE A 441 -0.80 -19.39 12.33
N GLU A 442 -1.80 -19.23 13.18
CA GLU A 442 -3.18 -19.11 12.71
C GLU A 442 -3.47 -17.66 12.38
N SER A 443 -3.97 -17.42 11.17
CA SER A 443 -4.31 -16.08 10.70
C SER A 443 -5.72 -16.11 10.12
N GLU A 444 -6.66 -15.51 10.83
CA GLU A 444 -8.04 -15.33 10.33
C GLU A 444 -8.08 -14.53 9.03
N LEU A 445 -7.11 -13.63 8.80
CA LEU A 445 -6.99 -12.90 7.52
C LEU A 445 -6.81 -13.83 6.33
N PHE A 446 -5.97 -14.86 6.46
CA PHE A 446 -5.68 -15.78 5.37
C PHE A 446 -6.72 -16.91 5.26
N LYS A 447 -7.55 -17.10 6.29
CA LYS A 447 -8.73 -18.00 6.22
C LYS A 447 -9.80 -17.44 5.29
N ASP A 448 -10.06 -16.13 5.34
CA ASP A 448 -11.10 -15.47 4.55
C ASP A 448 -10.64 -15.06 3.13
N TYR A 449 -9.33 -14.96 2.91
CA TYR A 449 -8.72 -14.53 1.64
C TYR A 449 -7.61 -15.51 1.19
N ASP A 450 -7.92 -16.81 1.15
CA ASP A 450 -7.01 -17.91 0.75
C ASP A 450 -6.80 -17.97 -0.78
N ILE A 451 -6.45 -16.83 -1.37
CA ILE A 451 -6.34 -16.66 -2.81
C ILE A 451 -4.97 -17.18 -3.29
N SER A 452 -3.90 -16.90 -2.54
CA SER A 452 -2.54 -17.35 -2.84
C SER A 452 -1.71 -17.27 -1.56
N SER A 453 -1.05 -18.38 -1.20
CA SER A 453 -0.23 -18.54 0.01
C SER A 453 1.03 -17.66 0.03
N SER A 454 1.40 -17.02 -1.08
CA SER A 454 2.62 -16.21 -1.19
C SER A 454 2.45 -14.78 -1.71
N PHE A 455 1.26 -14.20 -1.61
CA PHE A 455 1.03 -12.82 -2.04
C PHE A 455 1.58 -11.79 -1.05
N ASP A 456 2.39 -10.85 -1.54
CA ASP A 456 3.01 -9.80 -0.71
C ASP A 456 2.08 -8.60 -0.49
N TRP A 457 1.16 -8.75 0.47
CA TRP A 457 0.22 -7.70 0.84
C TRP A 457 0.89 -6.40 1.31
N GLN A 458 2.05 -6.49 1.95
CA GLN A 458 2.78 -5.32 2.45
C GLN A 458 3.31 -4.49 1.27
N LEU A 459 3.92 -5.14 0.29
CA LEU A 459 4.37 -4.50 -0.93
C LEU A 459 3.18 -3.90 -1.69
N TRP A 460 2.08 -4.63 -1.80
CA TRP A 460 0.87 -4.16 -2.49
C TRP A 460 0.34 -2.83 -1.91
N ILE A 461 0.10 -2.77 -0.59
CA ILE A 461 -0.40 -1.55 0.09
C ILE A 461 0.53 -0.37 -0.15
N LYS A 462 1.84 -0.60 0.05
CA LYS A 462 2.83 0.47 -0.09
C LYS A 462 2.85 1.06 -1.50
N LYS A 463 2.63 0.24 -2.53
CA LYS A 463 2.69 0.66 -3.93
C LYS A 463 1.36 1.22 -4.44
N VAL A 464 0.22 0.73 -3.96
CA VAL A 464 -1.10 1.12 -4.50
C VAL A 464 -1.53 2.54 -4.09
N ILE A 465 -1.12 3.02 -2.90
CA ILE A 465 -1.51 4.35 -2.37
C ILE A 465 -1.14 5.48 -3.34
N LYS A 466 0.06 5.42 -3.94
CA LYS A 466 0.54 6.38 -4.94
C LYS A 466 0.68 5.76 -6.34
N GLY A 467 0.06 4.60 -6.56
CA GLY A 467 0.09 3.88 -7.82
C GLY A 467 -1.22 3.99 -8.58
N GLN A 468 -1.30 3.23 -9.67
CA GLN A 468 -2.50 3.07 -10.50
C GLN A 468 -3.06 4.42 -11.00
N GLY A 469 -2.20 5.38 -11.31
CA GLY A 469 -2.61 6.70 -11.77
C GLY A 469 -3.59 6.68 -12.94
N LEU A 470 -3.45 5.71 -13.85
CA LEU A 470 -4.39 5.48 -14.95
C LEU A 470 -5.76 4.98 -14.47
N PHE A 471 -5.80 3.97 -13.59
CA PHE A 471 -7.06 3.33 -13.18
C PHE A 471 -7.85 4.16 -12.16
N ASN A 472 -7.17 5.07 -11.46
CA ASN A 472 -7.80 6.04 -10.56
C ASN A 472 -8.36 7.26 -11.30
N ASN A 473 -8.10 7.39 -12.60
CA ASN A 473 -8.63 8.47 -13.42
C ASN A 473 -10.14 8.29 -13.65
N GLN A 474 -10.93 9.31 -13.35
CA GLN A 474 -12.37 9.31 -13.43
C GLN A 474 -12.86 9.23 -14.88
N ILE A 475 -12.19 9.90 -15.82
CA ILE A 475 -12.52 9.73 -17.25
C ILE A 475 -12.37 8.27 -17.64
N PHE A 476 -11.31 7.62 -17.17
CA PHE A 476 -11.09 6.18 -17.38
C PHE A 476 -12.19 5.33 -16.73
N GLN A 477 -12.65 5.67 -15.53
CA GLN A 477 -13.76 4.95 -14.87
C GLN A 477 -15.13 5.17 -15.55
N ASN A 478 -15.34 6.35 -16.14
CA ASN A 478 -16.57 6.74 -16.81
C ASN A 478 -16.67 6.19 -18.26
N THR A 479 -15.57 5.73 -18.85
CA THR A 479 -15.58 5.23 -20.22
C THR A 479 -16.07 3.77 -20.27
N ASN A 480 -16.97 3.47 -21.22
CA ASN A 480 -17.63 2.17 -21.34
C ASN A 480 -16.68 1.00 -21.70
N LYS A 481 -17.20 -0.21 -21.49
CA LYS A 481 -16.64 -1.56 -21.74
C LYS A 481 -15.66 -1.65 -22.93
N ASN A 482 -14.58 -2.42 -22.75
CA ASN A 482 -13.56 -2.79 -23.75
C ASN A 482 -12.64 -1.64 -24.20
N MET A 483 -11.77 -1.23 -23.28
CA MET A 483 -10.82 -0.14 -23.52
C MET A 483 -9.53 -0.62 -24.15
N LYS A 484 -8.83 0.31 -24.82
CA LYS A 484 -7.47 0.11 -25.31
C LYS A 484 -6.54 1.12 -24.66
N ILE A 485 -5.54 0.64 -23.92
CA ILE A 485 -4.43 1.44 -23.42
C ILE A 485 -3.31 1.38 -24.45
N LEU A 486 -2.80 2.54 -24.85
CA LEU A 486 -1.60 2.64 -25.67
C LEU A 486 -0.38 2.74 -24.76
N TRP A 487 0.42 1.68 -24.77
CA TRP A 487 1.71 1.62 -24.12
C TRP A 487 2.80 2.04 -25.10
N ASN A 488 3.54 3.07 -24.73
CA ASN A 488 4.70 3.52 -25.49
C ASN A 488 5.93 2.69 -25.08
N SER A 489 6.48 1.93 -26.03
CA SER A 489 7.64 1.04 -25.81
C SER A 489 8.99 1.75 -25.92
N SER A 490 9.01 2.96 -26.50
CA SER A 490 10.20 3.80 -26.61
C SER A 490 10.51 4.53 -25.29
N VAL A 491 10.92 3.75 -24.28
CA VAL A 491 11.19 4.25 -22.93
C VAL A 491 12.69 4.48 -22.71
N ASP A 492 13.21 5.56 -23.28
CA ASP A 492 14.27 6.32 -22.61
C ASP A 492 13.58 7.44 -21.82
N TYR A 493 12.86 7.09 -20.74
CA TYR A 493 12.41 8.09 -19.77
C TYR A 493 13.64 8.61 -19.02
N THR A 494 14.36 9.53 -19.65
CA THR A 494 15.56 10.10 -19.06
C THR A 494 15.19 11.35 -18.28
N GLN A 495 15.26 11.23 -16.95
CA GLN A 495 15.24 12.36 -16.05
C GLN A 495 16.47 13.29 -16.21
N GLN A 496 17.38 13.00 -17.14
CA GLN A 496 18.59 13.81 -17.36
C GLN A 496 18.30 15.06 -18.20
N TYR A 497 17.17 15.10 -18.91
CA TYR A 497 16.83 16.20 -19.79
C TYR A 497 16.33 17.45 -19.05
N ASN A 498 16.72 18.64 -19.50
CA ASN A 498 16.54 19.87 -18.73
C ASN A 498 15.42 20.79 -19.26
N TYR A 499 14.68 20.36 -20.28
CA TYR A 499 13.58 21.14 -20.86
C TYR A 499 12.25 20.40 -20.74
N CYS A 500 11.16 21.14 -20.64
CA CYS A 500 9.78 20.64 -20.74
C CYS A 500 8.98 21.56 -21.66
N ILE A 501 7.77 21.11 -22.04
CA ILE A 501 6.84 21.92 -22.82
C ILE A 501 5.76 22.43 -21.87
N LYS A 502 5.67 23.76 -21.80
CA LYS A 502 4.70 24.52 -21.02
C LYS A 502 3.46 24.82 -21.87
N GLU A 503 2.29 24.72 -21.28
CA GLU A 503 1.00 24.92 -21.91
C GLU A 503 0.33 26.17 -21.32
N TYR A 504 -0.05 27.11 -22.17
CA TYR A 504 -0.80 28.30 -21.78
C TYR A 504 -2.29 28.04 -21.93
N LEU A 505 -3.05 28.26 -20.85
CA LEU A 505 -4.49 28.00 -20.82
C LEU A 505 -5.31 29.28 -20.94
N GLU A 506 -6.57 29.14 -21.34
CA GLU A 506 -7.46 30.28 -21.59
C GLU A 506 -7.71 31.14 -20.34
N ASP A 507 -7.71 30.53 -19.16
CA ASP A 507 -7.89 31.17 -17.85
C ASP A 507 -6.60 31.78 -17.26
N ASP A 508 -5.58 31.96 -18.09
CA ASP A 508 -4.23 32.42 -17.77
C ASP A 508 -3.45 31.50 -16.82
N SER A 509 -3.97 30.31 -16.51
CA SER A 509 -3.22 29.28 -15.81
C SER A 509 -2.24 28.58 -16.75
N VAL A 510 -1.30 27.86 -16.15
CA VAL A 510 -0.24 27.15 -16.87
C VAL A 510 -0.32 25.67 -16.54
N ASN A 511 -0.18 24.85 -17.58
CA ASN A 511 0.07 23.44 -17.46
C ASN A 511 1.43 23.06 -18.09
N TYR A 512 1.80 21.79 -17.98
CA TYR A 512 2.94 21.22 -18.69
C TYR A 512 2.51 19.90 -19.31
N VAL A 513 3.09 19.57 -20.46
CA VAL A 513 2.88 18.28 -21.13
C VAL A 513 3.31 17.16 -20.18
N LEU A 514 2.39 16.21 -19.96
CA LEU A 514 2.59 15.09 -19.07
C LEU A 514 2.77 13.80 -19.86
N ARG A 515 3.64 12.93 -19.33
CA ARG A 515 3.76 11.53 -19.72
C ARG A 515 3.61 10.69 -18.47
N ARG A 516 2.65 9.76 -18.49
CA ARG A 516 2.35 8.87 -17.35
C ARG A 516 2.12 9.67 -16.04
N GLY A 517 1.39 10.79 -16.16
CA GLY A 517 1.06 11.70 -15.07
C GLY A 517 2.22 12.55 -14.52
N GLN A 518 3.42 12.48 -15.10
CA GLN A 518 4.58 13.29 -14.70
C GLN A 518 5.00 14.24 -15.81
N VAL A 519 5.64 15.37 -15.44
CA VAL A 519 6.14 16.35 -16.43
C VAL A 519 7.14 15.69 -17.36
N GLU A 520 6.86 15.76 -18.66
CA GLU A 520 7.75 15.20 -19.65
C GLU A 520 9.00 16.07 -19.85
N ARG A 521 10.16 15.41 -19.94
CA ARG A 521 11.48 16.03 -20.06
C ARG A 521 12.07 15.73 -21.43
N PHE A 522 12.60 16.77 -22.07
CA PHE A 522 13.10 16.75 -23.44
C PHE A 522 14.50 17.37 -23.50
N SER A 523 15.28 16.94 -24.49
CA SER A 523 16.43 17.74 -24.93
C SER A 523 15.92 19.12 -25.41
N LYS A 524 16.78 20.14 -25.39
CA LYS A 524 16.40 21.48 -25.88
C LYS A 524 15.86 21.44 -27.32
N LYS A 525 16.51 20.62 -28.17
CA LYS A 525 16.13 20.48 -29.58
C LYS A 525 14.74 19.84 -29.70
N ASP A 526 14.49 18.78 -28.93
CA ASP A 526 13.23 18.05 -29.01
C ASP A 526 12.07 18.85 -28.40
N SER A 527 12.31 19.64 -27.35
CA SER A 527 11.28 20.53 -26.80
C SER A 527 10.89 21.63 -27.79
N GLU A 528 11.86 22.21 -28.50
CA GLU A 528 11.60 23.23 -29.53
C GLU A 528 10.82 22.64 -30.72
N ILE A 529 11.22 21.45 -31.20
CA ILE A 529 10.50 20.74 -32.27
C ILE A 529 9.09 20.35 -31.82
N GLY A 530 8.94 19.79 -30.62
CA GLY A 530 7.65 19.41 -30.05
C GLY A 530 6.72 20.60 -29.86
N THR A 531 7.25 21.73 -29.38
CA THR A 531 6.51 23.00 -29.25
C THR A 531 5.99 23.50 -30.59
N LEU A 532 6.82 23.44 -31.65
CA LEU A 532 6.38 23.82 -33.00
C LEU A 532 5.26 22.89 -33.52
N LYS A 533 5.41 21.58 -33.34
CA LYS A 533 4.39 20.59 -33.74
C LYS A 533 3.06 20.83 -33.03
N LEU A 534 3.08 21.02 -31.72
CA LEU A 534 1.87 21.23 -30.92
C LEU A 534 1.18 22.57 -31.25
N ASN A 535 1.94 23.63 -31.49
CA ASN A 535 1.35 24.91 -31.93
C ASN A 535 0.76 24.82 -33.35
N ASN A 536 1.37 24.05 -34.27
CA ASN A 536 0.77 23.80 -35.58
C ASN A 536 -0.55 23.00 -35.46
N LEU A 537 -0.56 21.96 -34.63
CA LEU A 537 -1.78 21.18 -34.35
C LEU A 537 -2.90 22.06 -33.76
N LEU A 538 -2.55 23.01 -32.90
CA LEU A 538 -3.49 23.97 -32.33
C LEU A 538 -4.15 24.82 -33.44
N LEU A 539 -3.38 25.30 -34.43
CA LEU A 539 -3.89 26.04 -35.58
C LEU A 539 -4.77 25.18 -36.50
N GLU A 540 -4.44 23.91 -36.68
CA GLU A 540 -5.24 22.96 -37.47
C GLU A 540 -6.59 22.72 -36.79
N LYS A 541 -6.59 22.41 -35.50
CA LYS A 541 -7.79 22.14 -34.70
C LYS A 541 -8.69 23.36 -34.54
N GLU A 542 -8.11 24.57 -34.51
CA GLU A 542 -8.87 25.82 -34.57
C GLU A 542 -9.65 25.98 -35.88
N LYS A 543 -9.07 25.58 -37.03
CA LYS A 543 -9.78 25.62 -38.32
C LYS A 543 -10.94 24.62 -38.36
N GLU A 544 -10.77 23.47 -37.72
CA GLU A 544 -11.79 22.42 -37.59
C GLU A 544 -12.91 22.76 -36.58
N LYS A 545 -12.78 23.87 -35.84
CA LYS A 545 -13.64 24.24 -34.71
C LYS A 545 -13.73 23.17 -33.61
N ASP A 546 -12.69 22.34 -33.49
CA ASP A 546 -12.56 21.32 -32.46
C ASP A 546 -11.27 21.56 -31.66
N TYR A 547 -11.34 22.55 -30.76
CA TYR A 547 -10.16 23.08 -30.07
C TYR A 547 -9.49 22.05 -29.16
N LEU A 548 -8.16 22.15 -29.04
CA LEU A 548 -7.41 21.44 -28.02
C LEU A 548 -7.73 22.01 -26.63
N CYS A 549 -8.01 21.12 -25.70
CA CYS A 549 -8.36 21.47 -24.33
C CYS A 549 -7.77 20.48 -23.33
N VAL A 550 -7.74 20.94 -22.08
CA VAL A 550 -7.43 20.09 -20.92
C VAL A 550 -8.60 20.12 -19.97
N THR A 551 -8.89 18.98 -19.33
CA THR A 551 -9.85 18.96 -18.22
C THR A 551 -9.29 19.72 -17.02
N ASN A 552 -10.14 20.42 -16.27
CA ASN A 552 -9.69 21.21 -15.13
C ASN A 552 -9.29 20.32 -13.95
N LYS A 553 -10.04 19.23 -13.72
CA LYS A 553 -9.81 18.29 -12.62
C LYS A 553 -8.57 17.42 -12.84
N GLU A 554 -8.58 16.65 -13.92
CA GLU A 554 -7.62 15.55 -14.12
C GLU A 554 -6.50 15.88 -15.12
N ARG A 555 -6.58 17.06 -15.76
CA ARG A 555 -5.65 17.52 -16.79
C ARG A 555 -5.51 16.55 -17.95
N VAL A 556 -6.59 15.83 -18.26
CA VAL A 556 -6.65 14.98 -19.44
C VAL A 556 -6.67 15.88 -20.66
N PHE A 557 -5.72 15.66 -21.56
CA PHE A 557 -5.57 16.36 -22.82
C PHE A 557 -6.39 15.67 -23.92
N GLY A 558 -7.05 16.46 -24.76
CA GLY A 558 -7.81 15.97 -25.91
C GLY A 558 -8.50 17.11 -26.64
N THR A 559 -9.23 16.77 -27.70
CA THR A 559 -10.09 17.76 -28.36
C THR A 559 -11.38 17.99 -27.58
N TYR A 560 -12.03 19.12 -27.81
CA TYR A 560 -13.30 19.45 -27.18
C TYR A 560 -14.36 18.38 -27.46
N ASN A 561 -14.45 17.88 -28.69
CA ASN A 561 -15.41 16.85 -29.05
C ASN A 561 -15.13 15.49 -28.41
N GLU A 562 -13.86 15.12 -28.24
CA GLU A 562 -13.45 13.89 -27.55
C GLU A 562 -13.85 13.95 -26.06
N LEU A 563 -13.55 15.06 -25.39
CA LEU A 563 -13.67 15.14 -23.93
C LEU A 563 -15.06 15.55 -23.44
N LYS A 564 -15.85 16.32 -24.20
CA LYS A 564 -17.13 16.89 -23.71
C LYS A 564 -18.14 15.87 -23.20
N ASN A 565 -18.08 14.64 -23.71
CA ASN A 565 -18.99 13.55 -23.33
C ASN A 565 -18.41 12.64 -22.23
N LEU A 566 -17.13 12.84 -21.87
CA LEU A 566 -16.40 12.01 -20.91
C LEU A 566 -16.24 12.69 -19.55
N ILE A 567 -16.43 14.01 -19.50
CA ILE A 567 -16.29 14.80 -18.30
C ILE A 567 -17.62 14.93 -17.53
N ASP A 568 -17.53 14.98 -16.22
CA ASP A 568 -18.68 15.26 -15.35
C ASP A 568 -19.22 16.69 -15.55
N PHE A 569 -20.48 16.90 -15.14
CA PHE A 569 -21.14 18.21 -15.16
C PHE A 569 -20.37 19.32 -14.40
N ASP A 570 -19.57 18.93 -13.41
CA ASP A 570 -18.77 19.84 -12.57
C ASP A 570 -17.33 20.08 -13.06
N ASP A 571 -16.89 19.36 -14.09
CA ASP A 571 -15.59 19.58 -14.72
C ASP A 571 -15.71 20.61 -15.86
N LYS A 572 -14.59 21.25 -16.19
CA LYS A 572 -14.53 22.26 -17.24
C LYS A 572 -13.41 21.91 -18.20
N LEU A 573 -13.69 22.02 -19.49
CA LEU A 573 -12.68 22.01 -20.53
C LEU A 573 -12.09 23.41 -20.64
N ILE A 574 -10.78 23.50 -20.41
CA ILE A 574 -10.04 24.76 -20.53
C ILE A 574 -9.26 24.69 -21.84
N ARG A 575 -9.52 25.64 -22.74
CA ARG A 575 -8.85 25.71 -24.03
C ARG A 575 -7.36 26.03 -23.85
N ILE A 576 -6.53 25.39 -24.69
CA ILE A 576 -5.10 25.69 -24.78
C ILE A 576 -4.90 26.84 -25.78
N LYS A 577 -4.13 27.86 -25.37
CA LYS A 577 -3.79 29.05 -26.15
C LYS A 577 -2.43 28.95 -26.85
N GLY A 578 -1.53 28.11 -26.36
CA GLY A 578 -0.21 27.94 -26.97
C GLY A 578 0.75 27.12 -26.11
N TYR A 579 1.88 26.78 -26.72
CA TYR A 579 2.93 25.99 -26.10
C TYR A 579 4.27 26.73 -26.13
N GLU A 580 5.11 26.51 -25.12
CA GLU A 580 6.46 27.05 -25.03
C GLU A 580 7.45 26.03 -24.47
N SER A 581 8.64 25.96 -25.06
CA SER A 581 9.78 25.21 -24.53
C SER A 581 10.44 25.99 -23.39
N THR A 582 10.51 25.40 -22.19
CA THR A 582 11.11 26.03 -21.01
C THR A 582 11.98 25.06 -20.23
N LYS A 583 12.82 25.58 -19.31
CA LYS A 583 13.66 24.74 -18.46
C LYS A 583 12.83 24.11 -17.33
N VAL A 584 13.07 22.82 -17.09
CA VAL A 584 12.52 22.14 -15.91
C VAL A 584 13.18 22.67 -14.65
N THR A 585 12.40 22.78 -13.58
CA THR A 585 12.90 23.05 -12.22
C THR A 585 12.42 21.93 -11.29
N GLN A 586 13.14 21.70 -10.19
CA GLN A 586 12.71 20.74 -9.17
C GLN A 586 11.32 21.09 -8.60
N GLN A 587 11.02 22.38 -8.53
CA GLN A 587 9.73 22.90 -8.11
C GLN A 587 8.60 22.45 -9.03
N ILE A 588 8.81 22.48 -10.36
CA ILE A 588 7.85 21.97 -11.35
C ILE A 588 7.68 20.45 -11.19
N ILE A 589 8.76 19.70 -11.00
CA ILE A 589 8.69 18.23 -10.84
C ILE A 589 7.85 17.88 -9.61
N ASN A 590 8.18 18.46 -8.45
CA ASN A 590 7.49 18.16 -7.20
C ASN A 590 6.01 18.56 -7.22
N GLU A 591 5.65 19.56 -8.02
CA GLU A 591 4.26 20.02 -8.18
C GLU A 591 3.37 19.01 -8.91
N TYR A 592 3.94 18.25 -9.85
CA TYR A 592 3.23 17.26 -10.65
C TYR A 592 3.46 15.82 -10.18
N LYS A 593 4.30 15.60 -9.17
CA LYS A 593 4.54 14.28 -8.59
C LYS A 593 3.45 13.93 -7.58
N THR A 594 2.23 13.70 -8.06
CA THR A 594 1.09 13.22 -7.26
C THR A 594 1.00 11.70 -7.24
N ILE A 595 1.51 11.05 -8.28
CA ILE A 595 1.59 9.60 -8.41
C ILE A 595 3.05 9.18 -8.61
N ASP A 596 3.40 8.03 -8.03
CA ASP A 596 4.70 7.40 -8.23
C ASP A 596 4.67 6.46 -9.45
N ASN A 597 3.52 5.79 -9.70
CA ASN A 597 3.33 4.86 -10.81
C ASN A 597 2.01 5.12 -11.53
N TYR A 598 2.05 5.08 -12.86
CA TYR A 598 0.87 5.32 -13.70
C TYR A 598 0.09 4.05 -13.98
N TYR A 599 0.77 2.95 -14.33
CA TYR A 599 0.13 1.65 -14.55
C TYR A 599 0.17 0.79 -13.27
N ALA A 600 1.33 0.69 -12.64
CA ALA A 600 1.54 -0.21 -11.50
C ALA A 600 1.00 0.35 -10.17
N PRO A 601 0.73 -0.50 -9.15
CA PRO A 601 0.90 -1.94 -9.17
C PRO A 601 -0.22 -2.68 -9.91
N LEU A 602 0.15 -3.80 -10.54
CA LEU A 602 -0.76 -4.78 -11.16
C LEU A 602 -0.35 -6.19 -10.72
N ILE A 603 -1.19 -7.17 -10.96
CA ILE A 603 -0.96 -8.57 -10.57
C ILE A 603 -1.09 -9.44 -11.81
N TYR A 604 -0.20 -10.41 -11.97
CA TYR A 604 -0.40 -11.53 -12.88
C TYR A 604 -0.33 -12.85 -12.12
N MET A 605 -0.88 -13.91 -12.73
CA MET A 605 -0.87 -15.25 -12.16
C MET A 605 0.19 -16.11 -12.84
N THR A 606 0.85 -16.96 -12.06
CA THR A 606 1.67 -18.06 -12.56
C THR A 606 1.09 -19.39 -12.11
N ILE A 607 1.20 -20.43 -12.94
CA ILE A 607 0.62 -21.76 -12.72
C ILE A 607 1.71 -22.84 -12.77
N GLY A 608 1.49 -23.91 -12.00
CA GLY A 608 2.36 -25.09 -11.94
C GLY A 608 3.76 -24.85 -11.38
N GLU A 609 4.56 -25.93 -11.31
CA GLU A 609 5.93 -25.90 -10.76
C GLU A 609 6.90 -25.05 -11.60
N ASN A 610 6.67 -24.98 -12.92
CA ASN A 610 7.48 -24.18 -13.85
C ASN A 610 7.20 -22.68 -13.74
N GLN A 611 6.15 -22.28 -13.01
CA GLN A 611 5.70 -20.91 -12.87
C GLN A 611 5.34 -20.25 -14.22
N ASP A 612 4.68 -21.01 -15.09
CA ASP A 612 4.25 -20.52 -16.39
C ASP A 612 3.20 -19.41 -16.21
N ILE A 613 3.27 -18.35 -17.01
CA ILE A 613 2.33 -17.24 -16.90
C ILE A 613 0.94 -17.70 -17.36
N PHE A 614 -0.06 -17.51 -16.51
CA PHE A 614 -1.44 -17.82 -16.86
C PHE A 614 -1.92 -16.91 -18.00
N SER A 615 -2.50 -17.54 -19.02
CA SER A 615 -3.07 -16.85 -20.17
C SER A 615 -4.35 -17.52 -20.63
N ILE A 616 -5.24 -16.73 -21.24
CA ILE A 616 -6.49 -17.18 -21.85
C ILE A 616 -6.38 -16.87 -23.35
N ASP A 617 -6.40 -17.89 -24.21
CA ASP A 617 -6.27 -17.74 -25.67
C ASP A 617 -5.07 -16.86 -26.10
N ASN A 618 -3.87 -17.13 -25.54
CA ASN A 618 -2.64 -16.34 -25.72
C ASN A 618 -2.72 -14.87 -25.23
N MET A 619 -3.69 -14.55 -24.38
CA MET A 619 -3.79 -13.26 -23.70
C MET A 619 -3.37 -13.43 -22.24
N ILE A 620 -2.26 -12.80 -21.87
CA ILE A 620 -1.83 -12.73 -20.47
C ILE A 620 -2.82 -11.88 -19.70
N VAL A 621 -3.25 -12.40 -18.54
CA VAL A 621 -4.22 -11.75 -17.67
C VAL A 621 -3.51 -10.95 -16.58
N LEU A 622 -3.82 -9.66 -16.52
CA LEU A 622 -3.46 -8.77 -15.42
C LEU A 622 -4.70 -8.40 -14.61
N LEU A 623 -4.51 -8.18 -13.31
CA LEU A 623 -5.55 -7.69 -12.40
C LEU A 623 -5.05 -6.45 -11.67
N ASN A 624 -5.92 -5.47 -11.47
CA ASN A 624 -5.59 -4.25 -10.71
C ASN A 624 -6.11 -4.27 -9.27
N ASN A 625 -6.88 -5.29 -8.87
CA ASN A 625 -7.39 -5.42 -7.51
C ASN A 625 -7.34 -6.89 -7.04
N PRO A 626 -6.45 -7.27 -6.10
CA PRO A 626 -6.37 -8.64 -5.59
C PRO A 626 -7.65 -9.09 -4.89
N LEU A 627 -8.41 -8.16 -4.28
CA LEU A 627 -9.63 -8.49 -3.52
C LEU A 627 -10.82 -8.91 -4.40
N GLU A 628 -10.70 -8.75 -5.72
CA GLU A 628 -11.76 -9.11 -6.68
C GLU A 628 -11.46 -10.39 -7.45
N ILE A 629 -10.31 -11.02 -7.21
CA ILE A 629 -9.86 -12.17 -8.00
C ILE A 629 -10.85 -13.34 -8.00
N ASP A 630 -11.50 -13.64 -6.87
CA ASP A 630 -12.48 -14.72 -6.80
C ASP A 630 -13.65 -14.48 -7.74
N LYS A 631 -14.09 -13.22 -7.89
CA LYS A 631 -15.14 -12.86 -8.84
C LYS A 631 -14.72 -13.12 -10.29
N TYR A 632 -13.45 -12.85 -10.61
CA TYR A 632 -12.92 -13.14 -11.94
C TYR A 632 -12.77 -14.66 -12.15
N ILE A 633 -12.23 -15.40 -11.18
CA ILE A 633 -12.08 -16.86 -11.25
C ILE A 633 -13.45 -17.54 -11.38
N GLU A 634 -14.47 -17.10 -10.64
CA GLU A 634 -15.84 -17.60 -10.77
C GLU A 634 -16.43 -17.32 -12.16
N ASN A 635 -16.22 -16.11 -12.68
CA ASN A 635 -16.64 -15.75 -14.04
C ASN A 635 -15.94 -16.61 -15.10
N TRP A 636 -14.64 -16.87 -14.95
CA TRP A 636 -13.87 -17.72 -15.85
C TRP A 636 -14.34 -19.18 -15.78
N LYS A 637 -14.54 -19.71 -14.57
CA LYS A 637 -15.08 -21.06 -14.33
C LYS A 637 -16.47 -21.25 -14.96
N PHE A 638 -17.35 -20.26 -14.83
CA PHE A 638 -18.67 -20.28 -15.48
C PHE A 638 -18.57 -20.41 -17.00
N ASN A 639 -17.47 -19.91 -17.59
CA ASN A 639 -17.19 -19.96 -19.01
C ASN A 639 -16.19 -21.08 -19.40
N ASN A 640 -16.08 -22.13 -18.58
CA ASN A 640 -15.21 -23.30 -18.79
C ASN A 640 -13.70 -22.98 -18.87
N ILE A 641 -13.26 -21.85 -18.31
CA ILE A 641 -11.85 -21.49 -18.15
C ILE A 641 -11.44 -21.84 -16.73
N TYR A 642 -10.62 -22.88 -16.57
CA TYR A 642 -10.20 -23.38 -15.27
C TYR A 642 -8.76 -22.96 -14.96
N LEU A 643 -8.57 -22.37 -13.79
CA LEU A 643 -7.26 -22.13 -13.22
C LEU A 643 -6.80 -23.40 -12.49
N GLU A 644 -5.52 -23.77 -12.64
CA GLU A 644 -4.94 -24.87 -11.88
C GLU A 644 -5.08 -24.64 -10.38
N LYS A 645 -5.13 -25.73 -9.59
CA LYS A 645 -5.25 -25.63 -8.13
C LYS A 645 -4.05 -24.91 -7.50
N GLU A 646 -2.88 -25.00 -8.14
CA GLU A 646 -1.64 -24.37 -7.66
C GLU A 646 -1.30 -23.19 -8.58
N PHE A 647 -1.61 -21.99 -8.11
CA PHE A 647 -1.19 -20.75 -8.76
C PHE A 647 -0.58 -19.79 -7.74
N GLU A 648 0.28 -18.89 -8.22
CA GLU A 648 0.84 -17.80 -7.44
C GLU A 648 0.48 -16.45 -8.04
N LEU A 649 0.23 -15.48 -7.17
CA LEU A 649 0.05 -14.09 -7.55
C LEU A 649 1.36 -13.31 -7.46
N ILE A 650 1.73 -12.67 -8.56
CA ILE A 650 2.96 -11.90 -8.66
C ILE A 650 2.64 -10.44 -8.91
N ILE A 651 3.25 -9.55 -8.11
CA ILE A 651 3.05 -8.11 -8.19
C ILE A 651 4.02 -7.51 -9.22
N ILE A 652 3.48 -6.82 -10.21
CA ILE A 652 4.20 -5.83 -11.00
C ILE A 652 4.26 -4.56 -10.16
N SER A 653 5.43 -4.25 -9.59
CA SER A 653 5.50 -3.35 -8.44
C SER A 653 5.61 -1.86 -8.79
N ASP A 654 6.12 -1.55 -9.96
CA ASP A 654 6.28 -0.19 -10.48
C ASP A 654 6.23 -0.16 -12.01
N ASP A 655 6.21 1.04 -12.58
CA ASP A 655 6.10 1.21 -14.04
C ASP A 655 7.32 0.67 -14.81
N LYS A 656 8.49 0.56 -14.17
CA LYS A 656 9.68 -0.05 -14.79
C LYS A 656 9.51 -1.56 -14.90
N ASP A 657 9.01 -2.21 -13.84
CA ASP A 657 8.64 -3.63 -13.88
C ASP A 657 7.54 -3.87 -14.92
N PHE A 658 6.56 -2.97 -15.01
CA PHE A 658 5.52 -3.02 -16.03
C PHE A 658 6.11 -2.93 -17.43
N ASP A 659 6.98 -1.96 -17.71
CA ASP A 659 7.62 -1.82 -19.03
C ASP A 659 8.41 -3.08 -19.41
N ASN A 660 9.22 -3.61 -18.49
CA ASN A 660 9.95 -4.86 -18.72
C ASN A 660 9.02 -6.03 -19.01
N PHE A 661 7.91 -6.12 -18.29
CA PHE A 661 6.88 -7.15 -18.50
C PHE A 661 6.23 -7.02 -19.88
N MET A 662 5.86 -5.80 -20.27
CA MET A 662 5.26 -5.53 -21.57
C MET A 662 6.22 -5.84 -22.73
N HIS A 663 7.51 -5.45 -22.63
CA HIS A 663 8.53 -5.82 -23.61
C HIS A 663 8.58 -7.33 -23.82
N LYS A 664 8.79 -8.09 -22.74
CA LYS A 664 8.84 -9.56 -22.79
C LYS A 664 7.57 -10.19 -23.38
N SER A 665 6.40 -9.68 -22.99
CA SER A 665 5.12 -10.22 -23.44
C SER A 665 4.96 -10.06 -24.95
N PHE A 666 5.13 -8.83 -25.44
CA PHE A 666 4.94 -8.55 -26.87
C PHE A 666 6.08 -9.07 -27.76
N ASP A 667 7.31 -9.16 -27.26
CA ASP A 667 8.43 -9.79 -28.02
C ASP A 667 8.16 -11.28 -28.26
N ASN A 668 7.37 -11.91 -27.38
CA ASN A 668 6.86 -13.27 -27.54
C ASN A 668 5.50 -13.35 -28.27
N ASN A 669 5.05 -12.27 -28.92
CA ASN A 669 3.74 -12.15 -29.59
C ASN A 669 2.52 -12.45 -28.70
N LEU A 670 2.65 -12.23 -27.38
CA LEU A 670 1.53 -12.37 -26.45
C LEU A 670 0.75 -11.07 -26.35
N LYS A 671 -0.57 -11.19 -26.21
CA LYS A 671 -1.45 -10.06 -25.90
C LYS A 671 -1.55 -9.89 -24.39
N VAL A 672 -1.84 -8.68 -23.94
CA VAL A 672 -2.00 -8.38 -22.52
C VAL A 672 -3.36 -7.71 -22.30
N ILE A 673 -4.14 -8.28 -21.38
CA ILE A 673 -5.46 -7.78 -21.00
C ILE A 673 -5.53 -7.59 -19.49
N ILE A 674 -6.24 -6.56 -19.04
CA ILE A 674 -6.46 -6.27 -17.62
C ILE A 674 -7.95 -6.45 -17.28
N ASN A 675 -8.22 -7.09 -16.15
CA ASN A 675 -9.56 -7.35 -15.58
C ASN A 675 -10.56 -8.00 -16.57
N PRO A 676 -10.22 -9.14 -17.20
CA PRO A 676 -11.08 -9.74 -18.21
C PRO A 676 -12.33 -10.41 -17.61
N GLN A 677 -13.50 -10.11 -18.19
CA GLN A 677 -14.78 -10.72 -17.86
C GLN A 677 -15.50 -11.22 -19.11
N PHE A 678 -16.03 -12.42 -19.03
CA PHE A 678 -16.80 -13.08 -20.07
C PHE A 678 -18.30 -12.95 -19.79
N ASN A 679 -19.09 -12.75 -20.83
CA ASN A 679 -20.55 -12.76 -20.72
C ASN A 679 -21.07 -14.22 -20.62
N HIS A 680 -22.40 -14.39 -20.56
CA HIS A 680 -23.01 -15.73 -20.51
C HIS A 680 -22.78 -16.59 -21.77
N ASP A 681 -22.37 -15.99 -22.88
CA ASP A 681 -22.10 -16.67 -24.15
C ASP A 681 -20.63 -17.11 -24.28
N GLY A 682 -19.79 -16.92 -23.25
CA GLY A 682 -18.35 -17.21 -23.34
C GLY A 682 -17.54 -16.18 -24.11
N ILE A 683 -18.12 -15.01 -24.40
CA ILE A 683 -17.46 -13.95 -25.16
C ILE A 683 -16.86 -12.93 -24.19
N LEU A 684 -15.59 -12.59 -24.40
CA LEU A 684 -14.90 -11.54 -23.65
C LEU A 684 -15.63 -10.20 -23.83
N SER A 685 -16.19 -9.68 -22.73
CA SER A 685 -17.21 -8.64 -22.74
C SER A 685 -16.82 -7.35 -22.02
N ASN A 686 -15.90 -7.44 -21.07
CA ASN A 686 -15.34 -6.31 -20.35
C ASN A 686 -13.88 -6.59 -20.02
N PHE A 687 -12.98 -5.76 -20.54
CA PHE A 687 -11.54 -5.86 -20.32
C PHE A 687 -10.87 -4.58 -20.76
N ILE A 688 -9.59 -4.45 -20.42
CA ILE A 688 -8.74 -3.40 -20.94
C ILE A 688 -7.60 -4.06 -21.71
N GLU A 689 -7.52 -3.81 -23.01
CA GLU A 689 -6.45 -4.30 -23.88
C GLU A 689 -5.26 -3.34 -23.84
N VAL A 690 -4.05 -3.85 -23.60
CA VAL A 690 -2.83 -3.04 -23.74
C VAL A 690 -2.24 -3.26 -25.13
N LYS A 691 -1.94 -2.17 -25.86
CA LYS A 691 -1.32 -2.21 -27.20
C LYS A 691 -0.05 -1.38 -27.24
N ARG A 692 0.92 -1.80 -28.06
CA ARG A 692 2.05 -0.95 -28.44
C ARG A 692 1.56 0.24 -29.25
N LEU A 693 2.01 1.43 -28.89
CA LEU A 693 1.70 2.67 -29.62
C LEU A 693 2.18 2.57 -31.09
N GLU A 694 3.35 1.98 -31.29
CA GLU A 694 4.02 1.85 -32.59
C GLU A 694 3.25 0.96 -33.58
N ASP A 695 2.47 -0.01 -33.06
CA ASP A 695 1.64 -0.89 -33.87
C ASP A 695 0.43 -0.15 -34.47
N ILE A 696 0.04 0.96 -33.86
CA ILE A 696 -1.04 1.81 -34.38
C ILE A 696 -0.48 2.81 -35.39
N GLU A 697 0.66 3.42 -35.13
CA GLU A 697 1.28 4.39 -36.05
C GLU A 697 1.56 3.79 -37.44
N LYS A 698 1.92 2.50 -37.52
CA LYS A 698 2.09 1.77 -38.80
C LYS A 698 0.81 1.55 -39.59
N ASN A 699 -0.37 1.63 -38.95
CA ASN A 699 -1.66 1.47 -39.64
C ASN A 699 -2.22 2.80 -40.15
N TYR A 700 -1.61 3.93 -39.77
CA TYR A 700 -1.98 5.28 -40.19
C TYR A 700 -0.89 5.99 -41.00
N SER A 701 0.21 5.29 -41.30
CA SER A 701 1.23 5.68 -42.29
C SER A 701 1.06 4.85 -43.56
#